data_AF-A0AA97LN66-F1
#
_entry.id   AF-A0AA97LN66-F1
#
_cell.length_a   1.000
_cell.length_b   1.000
_cell.length_c   1.000
_cell.angle_alpha   90.00
_cell.angle_beta   90.00
_cell.angle_gamma   90.00
#
_symmetry.space_group_name_H-M   'P 1'
#
loop_
_entity.id
_entity.type
_entity.pdbx_description
1 polymer ?
#
loop_
_entity_poly.entity_id
_entity_poly.type
_entity_poly.pdbx_seq_one_letter_code
_entity_poly.pdbx_strand_id
1 'polypeptide(L)'
;MQNTQNEFIIYKEIQKNTMLKWLFDSKIKHTTEDEFFKEWQEYVKNENMERVYLLEPLEAKSVKNLHWRDRLTMAQFIFLHPVYFSYEYYEFILQFIHDKKYLNILLYLLCISKKNQLEEVKKLFLLLADKGANLNTLFYYKMSYDHKFEPLVFNLVSDYEYRDKKQKPKQLEVLRFLLEIGADPNIKNIEGMNLLHYAVDTDSSFAQVVIESGKIKDINERVDKYRTDMYRDETALHIAVFDKQLSTVKALINAGADVNAINKWGKTPLEMSESQSISKIIQKAGGKTLVELLESEEKAKNCKNSIWEESEKIGKNKRKNEIIFQQNAIYYDTIHNEPLWKIFIEVSDEYLEKLSPIYYIYTKKDLEKLKSGDKYKPNKRDELKALVKDESINLKDIDISLITDMSFVFSDSERKDFSGIEDWDMSKVTNTNYMFYNAKNFNHPLNKWDMSNVSSMKGMFYEAQSFNQPLDKWDTSNVTNMSKMFHKALSFNKPIENWDVSNVRDMGGMFGETDVFNQPLNKWDTSNVTNMSKMFHKALSFNEPIENWDVSNVRDMGGMFGETDVFNQPLNKWDTSNVTNMSEMFYKAKKFNQPLENWNVSNVRNMYGMFYETLSFNQPLAKWDIKSVENMKFMFSYAKSFNQNLDTWDLSKVKNKEFIADRKKVKLNIPIPTKQSSANEKLLKAILRSNVDNFHKAIKAGANINEPIEVIEDYDDCEEYEGCSFLAVALDKALYHLTYFNHGKRGKFNKEKYEKKYAKAFEILNTLKSINPDESGIECSAADRLDSIIETREMELYDDPAAYGYADFEDKMSKDEWLACDPVKEYLESFEF
;
A
#
# COMPACT_ATOMS: atom_id res chain seq x y z
N MET A 1 15.12 4.99 17.68
CA MET A 1 16.57 4.92 17.97
C MET A 1 17.15 6.28 18.34
N GLN A 2 16.61 7.41 17.85
CA GLN A 2 17.05 8.75 18.28
C GLN A 2 16.35 9.30 19.53
N ASN A 3 15.24 8.70 20.00
CA ASN A 3 14.40 9.28 21.06
C ASN A 3 14.22 8.45 22.36
N THR A 4 15.00 7.38 22.60
CA THR A 4 14.98 6.66 23.89
C THR A 4 16.36 6.66 24.53
N GLN A 5 16.45 7.08 25.79
CA GLN A 5 17.63 6.93 26.65
C GLN A 5 17.82 5.44 26.98
N ASN A 6 18.39 4.65 26.07
CA ASN A 6 18.63 3.23 26.30
C ASN A 6 20.06 2.98 26.76
N GLU A 7 20.22 2.37 27.94
CA GLU A 7 21.48 1.78 28.40
C GLU A 7 21.69 0.43 27.70
N PHE A 8 22.89 0.22 27.12
CA PHE A 8 23.26 -1.01 26.43
C PHE A 8 24.18 -1.85 27.33
N ILE A 9 23.98 -3.17 27.36
CA ILE A 9 24.90 -4.11 28.00
C ILE A 9 25.53 -5.00 26.93
N ILE A 10 26.85 -5.01 26.85
CA ILE A 10 27.60 -5.70 25.78
C ILE A 10 27.97 -7.14 26.18
N TYR A 11 28.28 -8.00 25.21
CA TYR A 11 28.61 -9.42 25.43
C TYR A 11 29.63 -9.64 26.55
N LYS A 12 30.68 -8.82 26.63
CA LYS A 12 31.70 -8.92 27.69
C LYS A 12 31.15 -8.69 29.10
N GLU A 13 30.12 -7.86 29.25
CA GLU A 13 29.44 -7.60 30.52
C GLU A 13 28.46 -8.73 30.85
N ILE A 14 27.76 -9.27 29.83
CA ILE A 14 26.92 -10.48 29.98
C ILE A 14 27.76 -11.65 30.48
N GLN A 15 28.94 -11.88 29.90
CA GLN A 15 29.83 -12.96 30.33
C GLN A 15 30.40 -12.77 31.75
N LYS A 16 30.42 -11.54 32.26
CA LYS A 16 30.86 -11.20 33.63
C LYS A 16 29.72 -11.24 34.65
N ASN A 17 28.47 -11.10 34.22
CA ASN A 17 27.29 -11.18 35.06
C ASN A 17 26.75 -12.62 35.05
N THR A 18 26.95 -13.34 36.15
CA THR A 18 26.54 -14.75 36.29
C THR A 18 25.06 -14.97 36.01
N MET A 19 24.18 -14.03 36.39
CA MET A 19 22.73 -14.15 36.16
C MET A 19 22.34 -13.98 34.69
N LEU A 20 22.90 -12.98 34.01
CA LEU A 20 22.66 -12.79 32.58
C LEU A 20 23.25 -13.95 31.76
N LYS A 21 24.43 -14.43 32.15
CA LYS A 21 25.06 -15.59 31.54
C LYS A 21 24.21 -16.85 31.68
N TRP A 22 23.66 -17.11 32.88
CA TRP A 22 22.73 -18.21 33.11
C TRP A 22 21.48 -18.05 32.25
N LEU A 23 20.83 -16.87 32.28
CA LEU A 23 19.59 -16.62 31.54
C LEU A 23 19.72 -16.87 30.04
N PHE A 24 20.77 -16.35 29.40
CA PHE A 24 20.95 -16.45 27.95
C PHE A 24 21.55 -17.81 27.51
N ASP A 25 21.78 -18.75 28.44
CA ASP A 25 22.27 -20.08 28.10
C ASP A 25 21.16 -21.01 27.60
N SER A 26 21.00 -21.05 26.27
CA SER A 26 20.05 -21.94 25.59
C SER A 26 20.25 -23.45 25.82
N LYS A 27 21.32 -23.89 26.50
CA LYS A 27 21.52 -25.29 26.88
C LYS A 27 20.89 -25.66 28.22
N ILE A 28 20.49 -24.67 29.01
CA ILE A 28 19.88 -24.88 30.32
C ILE A 28 18.35 -24.86 30.16
N LYS A 29 17.66 -25.76 30.85
CA LYS A 29 16.20 -25.68 31.03
C LYS A 29 15.95 -24.94 32.33
N HIS A 30 15.38 -23.75 32.25
CA HIS A 30 15.14 -22.90 33.41
C HIS A 30 13.91 -23.40 34.18
N THR A 31 14.16 -24.04 35.31
CA THR A 31 13.14 -24.56 36.22
C THR A 31 13.25 -23.90 37.60
N THR A 32 12.22 -24.07 38.43
CA THR A 32 12.24 -23.62 39.83
C THR A 32 13.23 -24.37 40.72
N GLU A 33 13.75 -25.50 40.24
CA GLU A 33 14.74 -26.33 40.93
C GLU A 33 16.18 -25.90 40.62
N ASP A 34 16.35 -24.98 39.66
CA ASP A 34 17.65 -24.41 39.33
C ASP A 34 18.16 -23.57 40.52
N GLU A 35 19.43 -23.78 40.90
CA GLU A 35 20.05 -23.08 42.03
C GLU A 35 20.04 -21.55 41.85
N PHE A 36 20.09 -21.09 40.59
CA PHE A 36 20.04 -19.66 40.25
C PHE A 36 18.62 -19.08 40.20
N PHE A 37 17.56 -19.90 40.31
CA PHE A 37 16.19 -19.42 40.16
C PHE A 37 15.81 -18.39 41.23
N LYS A 38 16.20 -18.59 42.50
CA LYS A 38 15.89 -17.63 43.57
C LYS A 38 16.61 -16.29 43.38
N GLU A 39 17.89 -16.35 43.02
CA GLU A 39 18.70 -15.16 42.71
C GLU A 39 18.16 -14.43 41.48
N TRP A 40 17.67 -15.17 40.48
CA TRP A 40 16.97 -14.65 39.32
C TRP A 40 15.68 -13.90 39.68
N GLN A 41 14.88 -14.44 40.59
CA GLN A 41 13.65 -13.78 41.02
C GLN A 41 13.92 -12.42 41.68
N GLU A 42 15.02 -12.29 42.43
CA GLU A 42 15.45 -11.01 43.02
C GLU A 42 16.06 -10.08 41.97
N TYR A 43 16.83 -10.63 41.02
CA TYR A 43 17.42 -9.88 39.91
C TYR A 43 16.34 -9.20 39.07
N VAL A 44 15.32 -9.94 38.61
CA VAL A 44 14.23 -9.43 37.77
C VAL A 44 13.40 -8.34 38.45
N LYS A 45 13.24 -8.39 39.78
CA LYS A 45 12.52 -7.33 40.53
C LYS A 45 13.23 -5.98 40.48
N ASN A 46 14.55 -5.98 40.30
CA ASN A 46 15.39 -4.79 40.39
C ASN A 46 15.89 -4.32 39.00
N GLU A 47 15.64 -5.08 37.94
CA GLU A 47 16.21 -4.87 36.61
C GLU A 47 15.15 -4.53 35.57
N ASN A 48 15.48 -3.63 34.64
CA ASN A 48 14.55 -3.23 33.58
C ASN A 48 14.50 -4.29 32.47
N MET A 49 13.33 -4.92 32.30
CA MET A 49 13.05 -5.93 31.26
C MET A 49 13.23 -5.42 29.81
N GLU A 50 13.24 -4.10 29.61
CA GLU A 50 13.42 -3.43 28.32
C GLU A 50 14.90 -3.12 27.99
N ARG A 51 15.82 -3.39 28.92
CA ARG A 51 17.25 -3.20 28.71
C ARG A 51 17.76 -4.10 27.59
N VAL A 52 18.60 -3.54 26.71
CA VAL A 52 19.07 -4.23 25.48
C VAL A 52 20.43 -4.90 25.73
N TYR A 53 20.51 -6.19 25.40
CA TYR A 53 21.69 -7.04 25.58
C TYR A 53 22.26 -7.46 24.22
N LEU A 54 23.58 -7.32 24.05
CA LEU A 54 24.28 -7.74 22.84
C LEU A 54 24.96 -9.09 23.07
N LEU A 55 24.47 -10.13 22.39
CA LEU A 55 24.87 -11.52 22.62
C LEU A 55 26.07 -11.98 21.77
N GLU A 56 26.53 -11.16 20.82
CA GLU A 56 27.72 -11.42 20.00
C GLU A 56 28.88 -10.44 20.27
N PRO A 57 30.15 -10.83 20.07
CA PRO A 57 31.30 -9.93 20.20
C PRO A 57 31.28 -8.80 19.14
N LEU A 58 31.32 -7.56 19.60
CA LEU A 58 31.38 -6.36 18.74
C LEU A 58 32.83 -6.07 18.30
N GLU A 59 33.34 -6.76 17.29
CA GLU A 59 34.72 -6.51 16.85
C GLU A 59 34.85 -5.69 15.57
N ALA A 60 33.77 -5.43 14.82
CA ALA A 60 33.86 -4.59 13.60
C ALA A 60 32.56 -3.91 13.11
N LYS A 61 31.40 -4.11 13.75
CA LYS A 61 30.11 -3.59 13.26
C LYS A 61 29.62 -2.44 14.12
N SER A 62 29.21 -1.34 13.48
CA SER A 62 28.40 -0.30 14.13
C SER A 62 27.19 -0.97 14.78
N VAL A 63 26.83 -0.56 16.01
CA VAL A 63 25.61 -1.05 16.69
C VAL A 63 24.40 -0.87 15.78
N LYS A 64 24.37 0.12 14.87
CA LYS A 64 23.29 0.30 13.89
C LYS A 64 23.18 -0.83 12.86
N ASN A 65 24.25 -1.58 12.59
CA ASN A 65 24.37 -2.55 11.49
C ASN A 65 24.35 -4.03 11.95
N LEU A 66 24.12 -4.31 13.24
CA LEU A 66 24.00 -5.68 13.76
C LEU A 66 22.67 -6.34 13.38
N HIS A 67 22.60 -7.66 13.32
CA HIS A 67 21.33 -8.36 13.14
C HIS A 67 20.49 -8.22 14.45
N TRP A 68 19.16 -8.22 14.37
CA TRP A 68 18.30 -8.04 15.56
C TRP A 68 18.42 -9.18 16.57
N ARG A 69 18.72 -10.41 16.10
CA ARG A 69 19.00 -11.57 16.97
C ARG A 69 20.21 -11.34 17.88
N ASP A 70 21.10 -10.44 17.47
CA ASP A 70 22.31 -10.08 18.22
C ASP A 70 22.01 -8.97 19.24
N ARG A 71 20.76 -8.46 19.29
CA ARG A 71 20.29 -7.34 20.12
C ARG A 71 18.96 -7.66 20.81
N LEU A 72 18.96 -8.56 21.78
CA LEU A 72 17.74 -8.97 22.49
C LEU A 72 17.59 -8.20 23.81
N THR A 73 16.40 -7.67 24.10
CA THR A 73 16.02 -7.38 25.49
C THR A 73 15.73 -8.67 26.25
N MET A 74 15.78 -8.59 27.58
CA MET A 74 15.44 -9.68 28.49
C MET A 74 14.05 -10.24 28.18
N ALA A 75 13.08 -9.34 27.98
CA ALA A 75 11.74 -9.69 27.53
C ALA A 75 11.75 -10.45 26.20
N GLN A 76 12.44 -9.95 25.16
CA GLN A 76 12.44 -10.60 23.84
C GLN A 76 12.93 -12.06 23.90
N PHE A 77 13.98 -12.31 24.68
CA PHE A 77 14.56 -13.63 24.81
C PHE A 77 13.60 -14.61 25.50
N ILE A 78 12.96 -14.18 26.59
CA ILE A 78 11.94 -14.98 27.29
C ILE A 78 10.77 -15.32 26.34
N PHE A 79 10.34 -14.34 25.52
CA PHE A 79 9.20 -14.52 24.63
C PHE A 79 9.52 -15.36 23.39
N LEU A 80 10.71 -15.25 22.78
CA LEU A 80 11.04 -15.97 21.54
C LEU A 80 11.47 -17.43 21.77
N HIS A 81 11.86 -17.77 22.99
CA HIS A 81 12.38 -19.08 23.33
C HIS A 81 11.51 -19.78 24.38
N PRO A 82 10.20 -19.96 24.12
CA PRO A 82 9.31 -20.32 25.21
C PRO A 82 9.46 -21.76 25.71
N VAL A 83 10.18 -22.58 24.95
CA VAL A 83 10.39 -24.00 25.18
C VAL A 83 11.39 -24.30 26.30
N TYR A 84 12.19 -23.31 26.70
CA TYR A 84 13.26 -23.50 27.68
C TYR A 84 12.81 -23.22 29.12
N PHE A 85 11.55 -22.82 29.32
CA PHE A 85 11.02 -22.35 30.60
C PHE A 85 9.86 -23.24 31.10
N SER A 86 9.84 -23.51 32.41
CA SER A 86 8.77 -24.26 33.10
C SER A 86 7.47 -23.45 33.29
N TYR A 87 6.35 -24.11 33.60
CA TYR A 87 5.08 -23.44 33.93
C TYR A 87 5.28 -22.42 35.06
N GLU A 88 5.95 -22.84 36.13
CA GLU A 88 6.20 -22.04 37.33
C GLU A 88 7.10 -20.84 37.02
N TYR A 89 8.02 -20.97 36.06
CA TYR A 89 8.81 -19.86 35.54
C TYR A 89 7.93 -18.82 34.82
N TYR A 90 7.01 -19.26 33.96
CA TYR A 90 6.05 -18.35 33.31
C TYR A 90 5.11 -17.71 34.31
N GLU A 91 4.61 -18.47 35.28
CA GLU A 91 3.76 -17.95 36.33
C GLU A 91 4.45 -16.84 37.13
N PHE A 92 5.75 -17.01 37.39
CA PHE A 92 6.57 -15.96 38.00
C PHE A 92 6.75 -14.75 37.06
N ILE A 93 7.23 -14.93 35.83
CA ILE A 93 7.54 -13.81 34.94
C ILE A 93 6.28 -13.04 34.51
N LEU A 94 5.15 -13.73 34.34
CA LEU A 94 3.86 -13.11 34.05
C LEU A 94 3.34 -12.22 35.19
N GLN A 95 3.93 -12.25 36.39
CA GLN A 95 3.63 -11.26 37.43
C GLN A 95 4.14 -9.87 37.06
N PHE A 96 5.15 -9.77 36.19
CA PHE A 96 5.78 -8.53 35.77
C PHE A 96 5.35 -8.08 34.37
N ILE A 97 4.58 -8.90 33.65
CA ILE A 97 4.06 -8.59 32.32
C ILE A 97 2.60 -8.15 32.47
N HIS A 98 2.36 -6.87 32.26
CA HIS A 98 1.02 -6.27 32.36
C HIS A 98 0.46 -5.83 31.01
N ASP A 99 1.30 -5.74 29.97
CA ASP A 99 0.89 -5.33 28.64
C ASP A 99 0.26 -6.50 27.87
N LYS A 100 -1.00 -6.29 27.50
CA LYS A 100 -1.88 -7.23 26.79
C LYS A 100 -1.28 -7.73 25.47
N LYS A 101 -0.42 -6.95 24.81
CA LYS A 101 0.27 -7.33 23.58
C LYS A 101 1.19 -8.53 23.80
N TYR A 102 2.01 -8.51 24.85
CA TYR A 102 2.92 -9.61 25.17
C TYR A 102 2.18 -10.85 25.65
N LEU A 103 1.07 -10.66 26.38
CA LEU A 103 0.18 -11.76 26.76
C LEU A 103 -0.40 -12.47 25.53
N ASN A 104 -0.83 -11.71 24.52
CA ASN A 104 -1.35 -12.26 23.26
C ASN A 104 -0.25 -12.95 22.43
N ILE A 105 0.98 -12.42 22.40
CA ILE A 105 2.10 -13.08 21.71
C ILE A 105 2.42 -14.44 22.36
N LEU A 106 2.46 -14.51 23.70
CA LEU A 106 2.65 -15.78 24.40
C LEU A 106 1.56 -16.79 24.09
N LEU A 107 0.31 -16.32 24.06
CA LEU A 107 -0.85 -17.12 23.70
C LEU A 107 -0.68 -17.75 22.29
N TYR A 108 -0.23 -16.97 21.30
CA TYR A 108 0.10 -17.48 19.97
C TYR A 108 1.23 -18.51 19.96
N LEU A 109 2.34 -18.21 20.64
CA LEU A 109 3.50 -19.10 20.68
C LEU A 109 3.20 -20.44 21.35
N LEU A 110 2.30 -20.46 22.34
CA LEU A 110 1.83 -21.69 22.96
C LEU A 110 0.98 -22.54 21.99
N CYS A 111 0.18 -21.91 21.13
CA CYS A 111 -0.60 -22.63 20.11
C CYS A 111 0.28 -23.35 19.08
N ILE A 112 1.42 -22.77 18.71
CA ILE A 112 2.36 -23.37 17.73
C ILE A 112 3.46 -24.24 18.36
N SER A 113 3.58 -24.27 19.70
CA SER A 113 4.66 -25.00 20.40
C SER A 113 4.46 -26.52 20.37
N LYS A 114 5.41 -27.21 19.73
CA LYS A 114 5.42 -28.69 19.60
C LYS A 114 6.02 -29.43 20.81
N LYS A 115 6.66 -28.73 21.75
CA LYS A 115 7.52 -29.33 22.79
C LYS A 115 6.97 -29.32 24.23
N ASN A 116 5.92 -28.54 24.52
CA ASN A 116 5.36 -28.43 25.88
C ASN A 116 4.40 -29.58 26.21
N GLN A 117 4.23 -29.93 27.50
CA GLN A 117 3.23 -30.91 27.92
C GLN A 117 1.81 -30.33 27.83
N LEU A 118 0.82 -31.15 27.47
CA LEU A 118 -0.56 -30.68 27.24
C LEU A 118 -1.17 -29.97 28.47
N GLU A 119 -1.01 -30.55 29.65
CA GLU A 119 -1.57 -29.99 30.90
C GLU A 119 -0.91 -28.66 31.28
N GLU A 120 0.39 -28.50 31.03
CA GLU A 120 1.09 -27.22 31.23
C GLU A 120 0.55 -26.14 30.28
N VAL A 121 0.33 -26.50 29.00
CA VAL A 121 -0.23 -25.59 28.00
C VAL A 121 -1.65 -25.14 28.38
N LYS A 122 -2.51 -26.05 28.84
CA LYS A 122 -3.87 -25.71 29.30
C LYS A 122 -3.84 -24.74 30.49
N LYS A 123 -2.97 -24.97 31.49
CA LYS A 123 -2.80 -24.07 32.63
C LYS A 123 -2.30 -22.69 32.21
N LEU A 124 -1.34 -22.62 31.28
CA LEU A 124 -0.83 -21.34 30.77
C LEU A 124 -1.91 -20.56 30.02
N PHE A 125 -2.78 -21.23 29.24
CA PHE A 125 -3.89 -20.54 28.57
C PHE A 125 -4.87 -19.92 29.57
N LEU A 126 -5.23 -20.64 30.65
CA LEU A 126 -6.05 -20.08 31.71
C LEU A 126 -5.39 -18.88 32.39
N LEU A 127 -4.11 -19.02 32.75
CA LEU A 127 -3.35 -17.96 33.39
C LEU A 127 -3.25 -16.70 32.51
N LEU A 128 -3.01 -16.88 31.20
CA LEU A 128 -2.96 -15.78 30.24
C LEU A 128 -4.34 -15.14 30.06
N ALA A 129 -5.41 -15.95 29.96
CA ALA A 129 -6.78 -15.44 29.87
C ALA A 129 -7.18 -14.65 31.13
N ASP A 130 -6.87 -15.16 32.32
CA ASP A 130 -7.10 -14.48 33.60
C ASP A 130 -6.34 -13.15 33.71
N LYS A 131 -5.14 -13.07 33.10
CA LYS A 131 -4.34 -11.84 32.99
C LYS A 131 -4.81 -10.90 31.88
N GLY A 132 -5.85 -11.25 31.13
CA GLY A 132 -6.48 -10.40 30.12
C GLY A 132 -5.99 -10.62 28.69
N ALA A 133 -5.32 -11.74 28.39
CA ALA A 133 -5.03 -12.14 27.02
C ALA A 133 -6.34 -12.36 26.24
N ASN A 134 -6.37 -11.95 24.98
CA ASN A 134 -7.53 -12.09 24.11
C ASN A 134 -7.41 -13.35 23.24
N LEU A 135 -8.18 -14.38 23.58
CA LEU A 135 -8.31 -15.66 22.86
C LEU A 135 -8.76 -15.51 21.39
N ASN A 136 -9.35 -14.35 21.06
CA ASN A 136 -9.91 -14.03 19.76
C ASN A 136 -9.06 -13.02 18.99
N THR A 137 -7.79 -12.87 19.38
CA THR A 137 -6.82 -12.01 18.69
C THR A 137 -6.54 -12.54 17.27
N LEU A 138 -6.38 -11.62 16.32
CA LEU A 138 -5.91 -11.90 14.98
C LEU A 138 -4.38 -11.77 14.93
N PHE A 139 -3.71 -12.72 14.29
CA PHE A 139 -2.26 -12.66 14.06
C PHE A 139 -1.97 -12.51 12.58
N TYR A 140 -0.97 -11.71 12.25
CA TYR A 140 -0.42 -11.60 10.90
C TYR A 140 0.78 -12.51 10.76
N TYR A 141 0.80 -13.35 9.72
CA TYR A 141 1.88 -14.29 9.46
C TYR A 141 2.65 -13.92 8.19
N LYS A 142 3.98 -13.78 8.31
CA LYS A 142 4.89 -13.39 7.21
C LYS A 142 5.93 -14.48 6.92
N MET A 143 5.54 -15.74 6.84
CA MET A 143 6.46 -16.82 6.40
C MET A 143 6.03 -17.56 5.13
N SER A 144 4.91 -17.20 4.51
CA SER A 144 4.55 -17.74 3.20
C SER A 144 4.01 -16.64 2.28
N TYR A 145 4.08 -16.96 1.00
CA TYR A 145 3.89 -16.11 -0.18
C TYR A 145 2.49 -15.48 -0.31
N ASP A 146 1.59 -15.77 0.63
CA ASP A 146 0.30 -15.13 0.80
C ASP A 146 0.20 -14.46 2.18
N HIS A 147 0.08 -13.14 2.18
CA HIS A 147 -0.09 -12.31 3.36
C HIS A 147 -1.46 -12.56 4.02
N LYS A 148 -1.55 -13.47 5.00
CA LYS A 148 -2.82 -13.79 5.67
C LYS A 148 -2.85 -13.37 7.14
N PHE A 149 -3.99 -12.81 7.53
CA PHE A 149 -4.33 -12.58 8.93
C PHE A 149 -5.30 -13.67 9.37
N GLU A 150 -5.00 -14.33 10.48
CA GLU A 150 -5.78 -15.46 10.97
C GLU A 150 -6.12 -15.30 12.46
N PRO A 151 -7.37 -15.57 12.87
CA PRO A 151 -7.69 -15.75 14.28
C PRO A 151 -6.81 -16.83 14.90
N LEU A 152 -6.43 -16.65 16.17
CA LEU A 152 -5.55 -17.59 16.89
C LEU A 152 -5.87 -19.06 16.64
N VAL A 153 -7.15 -19.43 16.69
CA VAL A 153 -7.63 -20.82 16.54
C VAL A 153 -7.43 -21.41 15.14
N PHE A 154 -7.26 -20.59 14.10
CA PHE A 154 -6.97 -21.06 12.74
C PHE A 154 -5.55 -21.61 12.63
N ASN A 155 -4.59 -21.06 13.40
CA ASN A 155 -3.20 -21.54 13.44
C ASN A 155 -3.07 -22.99 13.96
N LEU A 156 -4.06 -23.48 14.72
CA LEU A 156 -4.09 -24.88 15.15
C LEU A 156 -4.49 -25.84 14.01
N VAL A 157 -5.10 -25.28 12.96
CA VAL A 157 -5.62 -25.99 11.79
C VAL A 157 -4.69 -25.84 10.58
N SER A 158 -3.97 -24.70 10.46
CA SER A 158 -3.29 -24.24 9.23
C SER A 158 -1.82 -24.67 9.01
N ASP A 159 -1.17 -25.44 9.90
CA ASP A 159 0.27 -25.77 9.80
C ASP A 159 0.58 -26.80 8.67
N TYR A 160 0.56 -26.31 7.43
CA TYR A 160 1.13 -26.94 6.25
C TYR A 160 2.67 -26.92 6.33
N GLU A 161 3.23 -27.89 7.02
CA GLU A 161 4.50 -28.55 6.65
C GLU A 161 4.75 -29.71 7.62
N TYR A 162 4.67 -30.94 7.09
CA TYR A 162 4.87 -32.22 7.78
C TYR A 162 3.72 -32.69 8.68
N ARG A 163 3.00 -33.70 8.15
CA ARG A 163 2.09 -34.61 8.86
C ARG A 163 2.78 -35.34 10.02
N ASP A 164 3.07 -34.66 11.14
CA ASP A 164 3.36 -35.37 12.38
C ASP A 164 2.04 -35.85 13.00
N LYS A 165 1.61 -37.05 12.58
CA LYS A 165 0.42 -37.73 13.12
C LYS A 165 0.43 -37.82 14.65
N LYS A 166 1.57 -37.67 15.32
CA LYS A 166 1.68 -37.72 16.78
C LYS A 166 1.18 -36.45 17.48
N GLN A 167 1.20 -35.29 16.82
CA GLN A 167 0.79 -34.00 17.41
C GLN A 167 -0.69 -33.68 17.21
N LYS A 168 -1.31 -34.24 16.17
CA LYS A 168 -2.73 -34.02 15.85
C LYS A 168 -3.70 -34.26 17.02
N PRO A 169 -3.57 -35.33 17.82
CA PRO A 169 -4.43 -35.52 18.99
C PRO A 169 -4.30 -34.40 20.03
N LYS A 170 -3.07 -33.91 20.25
CA LYS A 170 -2.79 -32.79 21.15
C LYS A 170 -3.42 -31.49 20.61
N GLN A 171 -3.31 -31.22 19.31
CA GLN A 171 -3.91 -30.03 18.68
C GLN A 171 -5.43 -30.04 18.73
N LEU A 172 -6.08 -31.18 18.47
CA LEU A 172 -7.53 -31.33 18.59
C LEU A 172 -8.00 -31.05 20.03
N GLU A 173 -7.25 -31.55 21.01
CA GLU A 173 -7.54 -31.35 22.43
C GLU A 173 -7.30 -29.90 22.88
N VAL A 174 -6.28 -29.24 22.34
CA VAL A 174 -6.05 -27.80 22.56
C VAL A 174 -7.16 -26.96 21.93
N LEU A 175 -7.62 -27.29 20.72
CA LEU A 175 -8.73 -26.60 20.09
C LEU A 175 -10.02 -26.75 20.91
N ARG A 176 -10.36 -27.98 21.35
CA ARG A 176 -11.51 -28.23 22.24
C ARG A 176 -11.43 -27.32 23.47
N PHE A 177 -10.29 -27.32 24.13
CA PHE A 177 -10.08 -26.53 25.33
C PHE A 177 -10.23 -25.02 25.08
N LEU A 178 -9.64 -24.48 24.00
CA LEU A 178 -9.78 -23.06 23.66
C LEU A 178 -11.23 -22.66 23.38
N LEU A 179 -12.00 -23.50 22.68
CA LEU A 179 -13.43 -23.27 22.44
C LEU A 179 -14.25 -23.33 23.75
N GLU A 180 -13.86 -24.17 24.71
CA GLU A 180 -14.47 -24.25 26.04
C GLU A 180 -14.23 -22.98 26.85
N ILE A 181 -13.01 -22.44 26.84
CA ILE A 181 -12.63 -21.26 27.63
C ILE A 181 -12.96 -19.91 26.96
N GLY A 182 -13.55 -19.91 25.76
CA GLY A 182 -14.15 -18.71 25.15
C GLY A 182 -13.57 -18.25 23.81
N ALA A 183 -12.78 -19.08 23.11
CA ALA A 183 -12.43 -18.80 21.72
C ALA A 183 -13.69 -18.90 20.82
N ASP A 184 -13.88 -17.91 19.94
CA ASP A 184 -15.05 -17.78 19.08
C ASP A 184 -14.75 -18.35 17.68
N PRO A 185 -15.33 -19.51 17.30
CA PRO A 185 -15.11 -20.10 15.98
C PRO A 185 -15.85 -19.37 14.84
N ASN A 186 -16.69 -18.38 15.15
CA ASN A 186 -17.48 -17.65 14.17
C ASN A 186 -16.72 -16.45 13.56
N ILE A 187 -15.54 -16.12 14.10
CA ILE A 187 -14.68 -15.06 13.56
C ILE A 187 -14.19 -15.48 12.18
N LYS A 188 -14.42 -14.62 11.19
CA LYS A 188 -14.03 -14.86 9.80
C LYS A 188 -12.56 -14.47 9.56
N ASN A 189 -11.82 -15.31 8.84
CA ASN A 189 -10.46 -15.00 8.37
C ASN A 189 -10.48 -14.04 7.18
N ILE A 190 -9.31 -13.73 6.60
CA ILE A 190 -9.22 -12.82 5.45
C ILE A 190 -10.00 -13.31 4.24
N GLU A 191 -10.28 -14.60 4.13
CA GLU A 191 -11.03 -15.20 3.02
C GLU A 191 -12.54 -15.16 3.22
N GLY A 192 -13.01 -14.61 4.37
CA GLY A 192 -14.42 -14.61 4.72
C GLY A 192 -14.91 -15.94 5.28
N MET A 193 -14.00 -16.87 5.59
CA MET A 193 -14.29 -18.17 6.19
C MET A 193 -14.29 -18.08 7.71
N ASN A 194 -15.33 -18.56 8.37
CA ASN A 194 -15.24 -18.88 9.80
C ASN A 194 -14.45 -20.19 10.01
N LEU A 195 -14.20 -20.56 11.27
CA LEU A 195 -13.36 -21.73 11.58
C LEU A 195 -13.94 -23.03 11.03
N LEU A 196 -15.27 -23.14 10.93
CA LEU A 196 -15.92 -24.32 10.36
C LEU A 196 -15.62 -24.47 8.87
N HIS A 197 -15.77 -23.41 8.08
CA HIS A 197 -15.43 -23.43 6.65
C HIS A 197 -13.97 -23.85 6.44
N TYR A 198 -13.07 -23.24 7.19
CA TYR A 198 -11.64 -23.50 7.11
C TYR A 198 -11.27 -24.91 7.53
N ALA A 199 -11.87 -25.43 8.61
CA ALA A 199 -11.62 -26.79 9.08
C ALA A 199 -12.18 -27.86 8.13
N VAL A 200 -13.27 -27.56 7.41
CA VAL A 200 -13.79 -28.45 6.36
C VAL A 200 -12.81 -28.51 5.18
N ASP A 201 -12.33 -27.37 4.69
CA ASP A 201 -11.39 -27.30 3.56
C ASP A 201 -10.04 -27.99 3.86
N THR A 202 -9.58 -27.92 5.11
CA THR A 202 -8.25 -28.41 5.51
C THR A 202 -8.24 -29.85 6.04
N ASP A 203 -8.98 -30.14 7.13
CA ASP A 203 -9.01 -31.46 7.76
C ASP A 203 -10.30 -31.72 8.56
N SER A 204 -11.10 -32.67 8.04
CA SER A 204 -12.42 -33.07 8.57
C SER A 204 -12.50 -33.38 10.07
N SER A 205 -11.39 -33.75 10.71
CA SER A 205 -11.40 -34.05 12.15
C SER A 205 -11.51 -32.80 13.02
N PHE A 206 -10.96 -31.66 12.56
CA PHE A 206 -11.15 -30.38 13.22
C PHE A 206 -12.57 -29.86 13.00
N ALA A 207 -13.15 -30.06 11.80
CA ALA A 207 -14.53 -29.71 11.54
C ALA A 207 -15.49 -30.42 12.52
N GLN A 208 -15.23 -31.70 12.81
CA GLN A 208 -15.99 -32.45 13.80
C GLN A 208 -15.91 -31.84 15.20
N VAL A 209 -14.71 -31.43 15.66
CA VAL A 209 -14.52 -30.73 16.94
C VAL A 209 -15.34 -29.44 16.99
N VAL A 210 -15.29 -28.64 15.92
CA VAL A 210 -15.98 -27.36 15.82
C VAL A 210 -17.51 -27.56 15.85
N ILE A 211 -18.04 -28.56 15.13
CA ILE A 211 -19.47 -28.90 15.14
C ILE A 211 -19.91 -29.38 16.54
N GLU A 212 -19.15 -30.31 17.14
CA GLU A 212 -19.44 -30.87 18.47
C GLU A 212 -19.38 -29.83 19.58
N SER A 213 -18.59 -28.78 19.42
CA SER A 213 -18.48 -27.71 20.41
C SER A 213 -19.81 -26.96 20.64
N GLY A 214 -20.73 -26.99 19.66
CA GLY A 214 -21.99 -26.23 19.69
C GLY A 214 -21.81 -24.71 19.70
N LYS A 215 -20.61 -24.20 19.38
CA LYS A 215 -20.28 -22.77 19.41
C LYS A 215 -20.49 -22.05 18.07
N ILE A 216 -20.80 -22.79 17.00
CA ILE A 216 -21.16 -22.19 15.71
C ILE A 216 -22.57 -21.59 15.80
N LYS A 217 -22.69 -20.29 15.51
CA LYS A 217 -23.95 -19.52 15.60
C LYS A 217 -24.89 -19.85 14.47
N ASP A 218 -24.36 -19.98 13.25
CA ASP A 218 -25.09 -20.37 12.06
C ASP A 218 -24.31 -21.42 11.28
N ILE A 219 -24.88 -22.63 11.19
CA ILE A 219 -24.32 -23.76 10.44
C ILE A 219 -24.37 -23.51 8.92
N ASN A 220 -25.23 -22.60 8.48
CA ASN A 220 -25.46 -22.20 7.10
C ASN A 220 -24.82 -20.86 6.76
N GLU A 221 -24.00 -20.32 7.66
CA GLU A 221 -23.16 -19.15 7.39
C GLU A 221 -22.42 -19.37 6.08
N ARG A 222 -22.28 -18.29 5.30
CA ARG A 222 -21.63 -18.33 3.99
C ARG A 222 -20.27 -17.67 4.03
N VAL A 223 -19.37 -18.18 3.21
CA VAL A 223 -18.10 -17.51 2.93
C VAL A 223 -18.39 -16.16 2.30
N ASP A 224 -17.77 -15.10 2.84
CA ASP A 224 -18.07 -13.73 2.40
C ASP A 224 -17.86 -13.55 0.89
N LYS A 225 -18.84 -12.90 0.26
CA LYS A 225 -19.01 -12.80 -1.19
C LYS A 225 -17.88 -12.07 -1.95
N TYR A 226 -16.80 -11.62 -1.31
CA TYR A 226 -15.88 -10.65 -1.91
C TYR A 226 -14.41 -11.08 -1.89
N ARG A 227 -14.09 -12.31 -1.44
CA ARG A 227 -12.71 -12.61 -1.00
C ARG A 227 -12.04 -13.85 -1.58
N THR A 228 -12.76 -14.89 -2.02
CA THR A 228 -12.15 -16.04 -2.75
C THR A 228 -12.95 -16.44 -3.99
N ASP A 229 -12.32 -16.58 -5.14
CA ASP A 229 -13.02 -17.08 -6.34
C ASP A 229 -13.35 -18.57 -6.24
N MET A 230 -12.73 -19.31 -5.34
CA MET A 230 -12.99 -20.74 -5.15
C MET A 230 -14.23 -21.01 -4.29
N TYR A 231 -14.42 -20.33 -3.15
CA TYR A 231 -15.46 -20.68 -2.17
C TYR A 231 -16.45 -19.56 -1.86
N ARG A 232 -16.42 -18.46 -2.61
CA ARG A 232 -17.38 -17.35 -2.49
C ARG A 232 -18.83 -17.83 -2.48
N ASP A 233 -19.57 -17.38 -1.46
CA ASP A 233 -20.99 -17.68 -1.25
C ASP A 233 -21.31 -19.17 -1.01
N GLU A 234 -20.29 -20.00 -0.77
CA GLU A 234 -20.45 -21.39 -0.35
C GLU A 234 -20.76 -21.48 1.14
N THR A 235 -21.49 -22.52 1.53
CA THR A 235 -21.62 -22.96 2.93
C THR A 235 -20.63 -24.09 3.21
N ALA A 236 -20.36 -24.38 4.49
CA ALA A 236 -19.55 -25.54 4.88
C ALA A 236 -20.04 -26.87 4.27
N LEU A 237 -21.36 -27.02 4.02
CA LEU A 237 -21.92 -28.21 3.37
C LEU A 237 -21.50 -28.30 1.90
N HIS A 238 -21.47 -27.20 1.17
CA HIS A 238 -21.03 -27.21 -0.23
C HIS A 238 -19.55 -27.62 -0.34
N ILE A 239 -18.68 -27.06 0.51
CA ILE A 239 -17.25 -27.42 0.56
C ILE A 239 -17.08 -28.91 0.89
N ALA A 240 -17.75 -29.41 1.93
CA ALA A 240 -17.68 -30.82 2.32
C ALA A 240 -18.17 -31.78 1.22
N VAL A 241 -19.17 -31.38 0.43
CA VAL A 241 -19.68 -32.16 -0.70
C VAL A 241 -18.70 -32.15 -1.86
N PHE A 242 -18.15 -30.99 -2.20
CA PHE A 242 -17.13 -30.83 -3.24
C PHE A 242 -15.91 -31.73 -2.96
N ASP A 243 -15.45 -31.77 -1.72
CA ASP A 243 -14.31 -32.58 -1.27
C ASP A 243 -14.67 -34.04 -0.93
N LYS A 244 -15.92 -34.45 -1.15
CA LYS A 244 -16.40 -35.84 -0.97
C LYS A 244 -16.26 -36.35 0.47
N GLN A 245 -16.42 -35.48 1.47
CA GLN A 245 -16.25 -35.78 2.89
C GLN A 245 -17.52 -36.39 3.53
N LEU A 246 -17.71 -37.70 3.36
CA LEU A 246 -18.93 -38.40 3.79
C LEU A 246 -19.29 -38.21 5.27
N SER A 247 -18.31 -38.27 6.18
CA SER A 247 -18.55 -38.10 7.62
C SER A 247 -18.95 -36.67 7.98
N THR A 248 -18.24 -35.68 7.43
CA THR A 248 -18.49 -34.26 7.63
C THR A 248 -19.87 -33.86 7.09
N VAL A 249 -20.25 -34.35 5.89
CA VAL A 249 -21.59 -34.12 5.32
C VAL A 249 -22.69 -34.63 6.27
N LYS A 250 -22.54 -35.83 6.84
CA LYS A 250 -23.51 -36.34 7.82
C LYS A 250 -23.56 -35.47 9.07
N ALA A 251 -22.41 -35.05 9.59
CA ALA A 251 -22.32 -34.21 10.77
C ALA A 251 -23.01 -32.85 10.54
N LEU A 252 -22.75 -32.21 9.40
CA LEU A 252 -23.35 -30.92 9.02
C LEU A 252 -24.87 -31.04 8.85
N ILE A 253 -25.37 -32.07 8.16
CA ILE A 253 -26.82 -32.30 8.01
C ILE A 253 -27.49 -32.52 9.37
N ASN A 254 -26.88 -33.33 10.24
CA ASN A 254 -27.38 -33.55 11.60
C ASN A 254 -27.35 -32.27 12.46
N ALA A 255 -26.41 -31.36 12.18
CA ALA A 255 -26.30 -30.05 12.82
C ALA A 255 -27.23 -28.99 12.21
N GLY A 256 -28.05 -29.33 11.21
CA GLY A 256 -29.06 -28.45 10.62
C GLY A 256 -28.62 -27.71 9.35
N ALA A 257 -27.63 -28.23 8.62
CA ALA A 257 -27.22 -27.64 7.35
C ALA A 257 -28.35 -27.73 6.30
N ASP A 258 -28.58 -26.62 5.59
CA ASP A 258 -29.56 -26.50 4.51
C ASP A 258 -29.06 -27.25 3.28
N VAL A 259 -29.66 -28.43 3.06
CA VAL A 259 -29.37 -29.31 1.93
C VAL A 259 -29.85 -28.76 0.58
N ASN A 260 -30.59 -27.65 0.57
CA ASN A 260 -31.12 -26.97 -0.61
C ASN A 260 -30.51 -25.59 -0.84
N ALA A 261 -29.50 -25.19 -0.06
CA ALA A 261 -28.83 -23.91 -0.24
C ALA A 261 -28.28 -23.76 -1.66
N ILE A 262 -28.40 -22.57 -2.27
CA ILE A 262 -28.03 -22.34 -3.68
C ILE A 262 -26.80 -21.44 -3.73
N ASN A 263 -25.66 -21.94 -4.16
CA ASN A 263 -24.42 -21.15 -4.20
C ASN A 263 -24.36 -20.15 -5.38
N LYS A 264 -23.23 -19.45 -5.51
CA LYS A 264 -23.02 -18.44 -6.57
C LYS A 264 -23.08 -18.97 -8.00
N TRP A 265 -22.96 -20.28 -8.22
CA TRP A 265 -23.13 -20.89 -9.54
C TRP A 265 -24.57 -21.37 -9.77
N GLY A 266 -25.47 -21.03 -8.85
CA GLY A 266 -26.85 -21.49 -8.86
C GLY A 266 -26.97 -23.00 -8.65
N LYS A 267 -26.00 -23.65 -7.98
CA LYS A 267 -26.03 -25.10 -7.70
C LYS A 267 -26.43 -25.38 -6.27
N THR A 268 -27.21 -26.45 -6.08
CA THR A 268 -27.48 -27.02 -4.75
C THR A 268 -26.39 -28.03 -4.37
N PRO A 269 -26.24 -28.41 -3.08
CA PRO A 269 -25.33 -29.48 -2.68
C PRO A 269 -25.56 -30.79 -3.45
N LEU A 270 -26.81 -31.11 -3.80
CA LEU A 270 -27.11 -32.30 -4.60
C LEU A 270 -26.54 -32.20 -6.02
N GLU A 271 -26.62 -31.03 -6.65
CA GLU A 271 -26.06 -30.78 -7.98
C GLU A 271 -24.52 -30.72 -7.99
N MET A 272 -23.88 -30.44 -6.85
CA MET A 272 -22.43 -30.48 -6.69
C MET A 272 -21.87 -31.88 -6.41
N SER A 273 -22.68 -32.80 -5.91
CA SER A 273 -22.22 -34.11 -5.46
C SER A 273 -21.88 -35.05 -6.62
N GLU A 274 -20.60 -35.35 -6.79
CA GLU A 274 -20.13 -36.41 -7.70
C GLU A 274 -20.14 -37.81 -7.04
N SER A 275 -20.45 -37.91 -5.75
CA SER A 275 -20.42 -39.16 -4.98
C SER A 275 -21.82 -39.73 -4.78
N GLN A 276 -22.08 -40.92 -5.32
CA GLN A 276 -23.38 -41.59 -5.21
C GLN A 276 -23.85 -41.78 -3.75
N SER A 277 -22.90 -42.01 -2.84
CA SER A 277 -23.19 -42.19 -1.41
C SER A 277 -23.61 -40.88 -0.74
N ILE A 278 -22.96 -39.77 -1.11
CA ILE A 278 -23.29 -38.43 -0.60
C ILE A 278 -24.62 -37.96 -1.19
N SER A 279 -24.84 -38.13 -2.50
CA SER A 279 -26.10 -37.77 -3.16
C SER A 279 -27.31 -38.47 -2.52
N LYS A 280 -27.18 -39.77 -2.18
CA LYS A 280 -28.22 -40.52 -1.44
C LYS A 280 -28.50 -39.95 -0.05
N ILE A 281 -27.49 -39.47 0.66
CA ILE A 281 -27.67 -38.87 1.99
C ILE A 281 -28.37 -37.51 1.88
N ILE A 282 -27.93 -36.67 0.94
CA ILE A 282 -28.55 -35.37 0.67
C ILE A 282 -30.01 -35.54 0.27
N GLN A 283 -30.32 -36.47 -0.64
CA GLN A 283 -31.70 -36.79 -1.05
C GLN A 283 -32.56 -37.28 0.12
N LYS A 284 -32.01 -38.17 0.97
CA LYS A 284 -32.73 -38.64 2.17
C LYS A 284 -33.02 -37.52 3.17
N ALA A 285 -32.16 -36.51 3.22
CA ALA A 285 -32.35 -35.32 4.03
C ALA A 285 -33.28 -34.27 3.38
N GLY A 286 -33.86 -34.56 2.21
CA GLY A 286 -34.78 -33.66 1.51
C GLY A 286 -34.10 -32.70 0.52
N GLY A 287 -32.84 -32.95 0.17
CA GLY A 287 -32.10 -32.19 -0.83
C GLY A 287 -32.63 -32.43 -2.24
N LYS A 288 -32.78 -31.35 -2.98
CA LYS A 288 -33.35 -31.29 -4.33
C LYS A 288 -32.39 -30.56 -5.28
N THR A 289 -32.55 -30.81 -6.57
CA THR A 289 -31.94 -30.00 -7.64
C THR A 289 -32.66 -28.66 -7.77
N LEU A 290 -32.05 -27.67 -8.42
CA LEU A 290 -32.68 -26.37 -8.62
C LEU A 290 -33.97 -26.46 -9.45
N VAL A 291 -34.00 -27.39 -10.42
CA VAL A 291 -35.19 -27.66 -11.25
C VAL A 291 -36.33 -28.22 -10.39
N GLU A 292 -36.03 -29.12 -9.46
CA GLU A 292 -37.02 -29.68 -8.52
C GLU A 292 -37.49 -28.64 -7.48
N LEU A 293 -36.66 -27.65 -7.13
CA LEU A 293 -37.04 -26.56 -6.23
C LEU A 293 -37.95 -25.52 -6.90
N LEU A 294 -37.69 -25.21 -8.17
CA LEU A 294 -38.41 -24.16 -8.92
C LEU A 294 -39.54 -24.71 -9.81
N GLU A 295 -39.68 -26.04 -9.86
CA GLU A 295 -40.67 -26.77 -10.65
C GLU A 295 -40.66 -26.39 -12.15
N SER A 296 -39.52 -25.89 -12.65
CA SER A 296 -39.37 -25.39 -14.02
C SER A 296 -37.91 -25.26 -14.42
N GLU A 297 -37.53 -25.87 -15.55
CA GLU A 297 -36.20 -25.72 -16.14
C GLU A 297 -35.92 -24.27 -16.58
N GLU A 298 -36.93 -23.58 -17.09
CA GLU A 298 -36.83 -22.19 -17.51
C GLU A 298 -36.57 -21.25 -16.32
N LYS A 299 -37.31 -21.43 -15.22
CA LYS A 299 -37.08 -20.65 -13.99
C LYS A 299 -35.70 -20.93 -13.39
N ALA A 300 -35.25 -22.19 -13.41
CA ALA A 300 -33.91 -22.56 -12.95
C ALA A 300 -32.80 -21.93 -13.79
N LYS A 301 -32.97 -21.90 -15.12
CA LYS A 301 -32.04 -21.22 -16.03
C LYS A 301 -31.99 -19.71 -15.78
N ASN A 302 -33.15 -19.07 -15.64
CA ASN A 302 -33.24 -17.64 -15.36
C ASN A 302 -32.63 -17.29 -13.99
N CYS A 303 -32.87 -18.11 -12.96
CA CYS A 303 -32.26 -17.95 -11.65
C CYS A 303 -30.73 -18.04 -11.72
N LYS A 304 -30.18 -19.05 -12.42
CA LYS A 304 -28.73 -19.20 -12.63
C LYS A 304 -28.11 -17.99 -13.34
N ASN A 305 -28.78 -17.47 -14.37
CA ASN A 305 -28.31 -16.28 -15.10
C ASN A 305 -28.32 -15.03 -14.21
N SER A 306 -29.38 -14.80 -13.44
CA SER A 306 -29.47 -13.65 -12.53
C SER A 306 -28.38 -13.67 -11.45
N ILE A 307 -28.11 -14.84 -10.86
CA ILE A 307 -27.03 -15.01 -9.86
C ILE A 307 -25.66 -14.71 -10.51
N TRP A 308 -25.43 -15.21 -11.74
CA TRP A 308 -24.19 -14.96 -12.46
C TRP A 308 -23.98 -13.46 -12.78
N GLU A 309 -25.01 -12.78 -13.30
CA GLU A 309 -24.98 -11.34 -13.58
C GLU A 309 -24.73 -10.49 -12.33
N GLU A 310 -25.28 -10.89 -11.18
CA GLU A 310 -25.05 -10.22 -9.90
C GLU A 310 -23.62 -10.46 -9.38
N SER A 311 -23.06 -11.65 -9.62
CA SER A 311 -21.69 -12.00 -9.21
C SER A 311 -20.60 -11.24 -9.96
N GLU A 312 -20.81 -10.93 -11.26
CA GLU A 312 -19.95 -10.13 -12.15
C GLU A 312 -19.85 -8.66 -11.70
N LYS A 313 -20.96 -8.06 -11.25
CA LYS A 313 -21.01 -6.66 -10.81
C LYS A 313 -20.17 -6.35 -9.56
N ILE A 314 -19.81 -7.38 -8.80
CA ILE A 314 -19.22 -7.27 -7.46
C ILE A 314 -17.66 -7.32 -7.49
N GLY A 315 -17.03 -7.60 -8.62
CA GLY A 315 -15.57 -7.81 -8.77
C GLY A 315 -14.62 -6.61 -8.55
N LYS A 316 -15.00 -5.50 -7.88
CA LYS A 316 -14.19 -4.27 -7.76
C LYS A 316 -13.81 -3.82 -6.33
N ASN A 317 -13.92 -4.67 -5.31
CA ASN A 317 -13.72 -4.28 -3.90
C ASN A 317 -12.68 -5.10 -3.09
N LYS A 318 -11.61 -5.56 -3.74
CA LYS A 318 -10.51 -6.30 -3.09
C LYS A 318 -9.73 -5.43 -2.07
N ARG A 319 -9.44 -4.16 -2.42
CA ARG A 319 -8.65 -3.21 -1.60
C ARG A 319 -9.31 -2.72 -0.30
N LYS A 320 -10.64 -2.57 -0.27
CA LYS A 320 -11.37 -2.02 0.91
C LYS A 320 -11.33 -2.97 2.12
N ASN A 321 -11.14 -4.27 1.87
CA ASN A 321 -11.15 -5.34 2.87
C ASN A 321 -9.75 -5.70 3.42
N GLU A 322 -8.68 -5.49 2.65
CA GLU A 322 -7.29 -5.57 3.15
C GLU A 322 -7.06 -4.56 4.28
N ILE A 323 -7.64 -3.36 4.17
CA ILE A 323 -7.53 -2.29 5.16
C ILE A 323 -8.23 -2.65 6.49
N ILE A 324 -9.38 -3.35 6.44
CA ILE A 324 -10.14 -3.76 7.64
C ILE A 324 -9.39 -4.83 8.45
N PHE A 325 -8.62 -5.67 7.78
CA PHE A 325 -7.90 -6.76 8.43
C PHE A 325 -6.55 -6.34 9.05
N GLN A 326 -5.93 -5.30 8.48
CA GLN A 326 -4.72 -4.66 9.02
C GLN A 326 -4.93 -3.98 10.38
N GLN A 327 -6.18 -3.65 10.74
CA GLN A 327 -6.50 -2.82 11.92
C GLN A 327 -6.68 -3.60 13.25
N ASN A 328 -6.87 -4.92 13.21
CA ASN A 328 -7.13 -5.76 14.40
C ASN A 328 -6.06 -6.83 14.65
N ALA A 329 -4.95 -6.79 13.91
CA ALA A 329 -3.94 -7.83 13.92
C ALA A 329 -2.71 -7.44 14.73
N ILE A 330 -2.19 -8.41 15.47
CA ILE A 330 -0.83 -8.33 16.00
C ILE A 330 0.12 -8.76 14.88
N TYR A 331 0.96 -7.83 14.44
CA TYR A 331 2.01 -8.08 13.48
C TYR A 331 3.14 -8.89 14.13
N TYR A 332 3.34 -10.12 13.65
CA TYR A 332 4.43 -11.00 14.05
C TYR A 332 5.31 -11.26 12.82
N ASP A 333 6.41 -10.53 12.71
CA ASP A 333 7.42 -10.73 11.66
C ASP A 333 8.58 -11.55 12.24
N THR A 334 8.75 -12.79 11.78
CA THR A 334 9.88 -13.65 12.16
C THR A 334 11.08 -13.53 11.22
N ILE A 335 10.93 -12.84 10.08
CA ILE A 335 11.89 -12.91 8.97
C ILE A 335 12.55 -11.55 8.66
N HIS A 336 11.95 -10.40 9.03
CA HIS A 336 12.57 -9.08 8.85
C HIS A 336 12.63 -8.21 10.12
N ASN A 337 13.60 -8.53 10.97
CA ASN A 337 14.66 -7.62 11.43
C ASN A 337 14.34 -6.13 11.74
N GLU A 338 13.54 -5.83 12.76
CA GLU A 338 13.70 -4.58 13.54
C GLU A 338 13.53 -4.90 15.04
N PRO A 339 14.31 -4.28 15.95
CA PRO A 339 14.23 -4.54 17.39
C PRO A 339 12.81 -4.31 17.93
N LEU A 340 12.39 -5.03 18.98
CA LEU A 340 10.98 -5.01 19.49
C LEU A 340 10.44 -3.61 19.86
N TRP A 341 11.28 -2.57 19.96
CA TRP A 341 10.84 -1.17 20.13
C TRP A 341 10.41 -0.49 18.82
N LYS A 342 10.59 -1.12 17.66
CA LYS A 342 10.17 -0.65 16.33
C LYS A 342 9.07 -1.51 15.70
N ILE A 343 8.30 -2.25 16.52
CA ILE A 343 6.89 -2.42 16.20
C ILE A 343 6.27 -1.04 16.43
N PHE A 344 6.20 -0.24 15.37
CA PHE A 344 5.60 1.09 15.28
C PHE A 344 4.78 1.52 16.52
N ILE A 345 5.35 2.43 17.31
CA ILE A 345 4.56 3.52 17.89
C ILE A 345 4.49 4.58 16.80
N GLU A 346 3.36 4.60 16.10
CA GLU A 346 2.65 5.84 15.77
C GLU A 346 1.17 5.50 15.57
N VAL A 347 0.55 5.11 16.67
CA VAL A 347 -0.84 5.45 16.94
C VAL A 347 -0.68 6.30 18.20
N SER A 348 -0.44 7.60 18.00
CA SER A 348 -0.23 8.58 19.06
C SER A 348 -1.33 8.48 20.13
N ASP A 349 -1.14 9.05 21.33
CA ASP A 349 -2.24 9.20 22.29
C ASP A 349 -3.44 9.97 21.66
N GLU A 350 -3.18 10.75 20.59
CA GLU A 350 -4.16 11.34 19.64
C GLU A 350 -4.97 10.30 18.82
N TYR A 351 -4.67 9.02 18.98
CA TYR A 351 -5.12 7.90 18.15
C TYR A 351 -5.63 6.73 19.01
N LEU A 352 -5.27 6.67 20.30
CA LEU A 352 -6.05 5.98 21.35
C LEU A 352 -7.41 6.65 21.59
N GLU A 353 -7.57 7.94 21.26
CA GLU A 353 -8.88 8.60 21.15
C GLU A 353 -9.60 8.35 19.80
N LYS A 354 -8.89 7.82 18.77
CA LYS A 354 -9.46 7.46 17.45
C LYS A 354 -9.87 5.99 17.34
N LEU A 355 -9.76 5.21 18.41
CA LEU A 355 -10.31 3.85 18.50
C LEU A 355 -11.41 3.82 19.56
N SER A 356 -12.58 4.32 19.18
CA SER A 356 -13.85 4.12 19.88
C SER A 356 -14.82 3.34 18.98
N PRO A 357 -15.93 2.80 19.48
CA PRO A 357 -16.16 1.40 19.76
C PRO A 357 -17.22 0.88 18.79
N ILE A 358 -16.82 0.41 17.60
CA ILE A 358 -17.78 -0.21 16.68
C ILE A 358 -17.95 -1.68 17.07
N TYR A 359 -18.67 -1.91 18.17
CA TYR A 359 -19.67 -2.97 18.33
C TYR A 359 -20.45 -2.72 19.63
N TYR A 360 -21.04 -1.54 19.77
CA TYR A 360 -22.34 -1.38 20.44
C TYR A 360 -23.06 -0.20 19.80
N ILE A 361 -23.96 -0.47 18.87
CA ILE A 361 -24.97 0.47 18.42
C ILE A 361 -26.18 -0.44 18.16
N TYR A 362 -26.96 -0.83 19.15
CA TYR A 362 -27.78 0.01 20.00
C TYR A 362 -27.91 -0.63 21.38
N THR A 363 -27.87 0.17 22.45
CA THR A 363 -28.42 -0.29 23.72
C THR A 363 -29.93 -0.40 23.59
N LYS A 364 -30.57 -1.22 24.43
CA LYS A 364 -32.05 -1.26 24.54
C LYS A 364 -32.65 0.15 24.72
N LYS A 365 -31.89 1.07 25.34
CA LYS A 365 -32.24 2.48 25.56
C LYS A 365 -32.24 3.32 24.27
N ASP A 366 -31.39 3.01 23.31
CA ASP A 366 -31.34 3.70 22.01
C ASP A 366 -32.49 3.25 21.10
N LEU A 367 -32.86 1.96 21.17
CA LEU A 367 -34.08 1.43 20.54
C LEU A 367 -35.38 1.96 21.20
N GLU A 368 -35.32 2.35 22.48
CA GLU A 368 -36.43 3.01 23.19
C GLU A 368 -36.56 4.50 22.80
N LYS A 369 -35.46 5.22 22.49
CA LYS A 369 -35.49 6.61 22.00
C LYS A 369 -36.12 6.75 20.61
N LEU A 370 -35.86 5.81 19.70
CA LEU A 370 -36.55 5.75 18.40
C LEU A 370 -38.07 5.61 18.54
N LYS A 371 -38.55 5.08 19.68
CA LYS A 371 -39.98 4.97 19.99
C LYS A 371 -40.56 6.20 20.70
N SER A 372 -39.73 7.09 21.27
CA SER A 372 -40.17 8.31 21.97
C SER A 372 -40.26 9.55 21.10
N GLY A 373 -39.63 9.56 19.91
CA GLY A 373 -39.60 10.71 19.00
C GLY A 373 -38.49 11.73 19.28
N ASP A 374 -37.52 11.41 20.15
CA ASP A 374 -36.38 12.27 20.46
C ASP A 374 -35.24 12.10 19.43
N LYS A 375 -34.60 13.20 19.02
CA LYS A 375 -33.43 13.18 18.13
C LYS A 375 -32.20 12.53 18.81
N TYR A 376 -31.37 11.86 18.03
CA TYR A 376 -30.02 11.46 18.44
C TYR A 376 -29.17 12.70 18.64
N LYS A 377 -28.46 12.82 19.77
CA LYS A 377 -27.62 13.98 20.07
C LYS A 377 -26.19 13.55 20.38
N PRO A 378 -25.41 13.15 19.35
CA PRO A 378 -24.03 12.75 19.55
C PRO A 378 -23.23 13.92 20.14
N ASN A 379 -22.38 13.63 21.11
CA ASN A 379 -21.46 14.62 21.68
C ASN A 379 -20.00 14.37 21.25
N LYS A 380 -19.76 13.32 20.47
CA LYS A 380 -18.47 12.98 19.88
C LYS A 380 -18.64 12.69 18.39
N ARG A 381 -17.63 13.07 17.59
CA ARG A 381 -17.58 12.82 16.15
C ARG A 381 -17.77 11.34 15.80
N ASP A 382 -17.23 10.43 16.59
CA ASP A 382 -17.30 9.00 16.29
C ASP A 382 -18.71 8.43 16.52
N GLU A 383 -19.46 8.98 17.49
CA GLU A 383 -20.89 8.67 17.64
C GLU A 383 -21.66 9.17 16.42
N LEU A 384 -21.36 10.37 15.93
CA LEU A 384 -21.97 10.88 14.69
C LEU A 384 -21.64 9.98 13.49
N LYS A 385 -20.36 9.59 13.31
CA LYS A 385 -19.92 8.66 12.25
C LYS A 385 -20.70 7.35 12.26
N ALA A 386 -20.89 6.79 13.45
CA ALA A 386 -21.69 5.59 13.65
C ALA A 386 -23.15 5.78 13.18
N LEU A 387 -23.79 6.88 13.59
CA LEU A 387 -25.18 7.19 13.25
C LEU A 387 -25.36 7.44 11.74
N VAL A 388 -24.45 8.16 11.09
CA VAL A 388 -24.59 8.47 9.65
C VAL A 388 -24.32 7.28 8.74
N LYS A 389 -23.51 6.30 9.21
CA LYS A 389 -23.21 5.05 8.51
C LYS A 389 -24.41 4.10 8.48
N ASP A 390 -25.27 4.16 9.49
CA ASP A 390 -26.52 3.41 9.48
C ASP A 390 -27.51 4.08 8.52
N GLU A 391 -27.70 3.51 7.34
CA GLU A 391 -28.61 4.02 6.31
C GLU A 391 -30.08 4.01 6.74
N SER A 392 -30.45 3.26 7.78
CA SER A 392 -31.82 3.26 8.32
C SER A 392 -32.16 4.51 9.14
N ILE A 393 -31.15 5.23 9.63
CA ILE A 393 -31.34 6.51 10.33
C ILE A 393 -31.51 7.62 9.31
N ASN A 394 -32.57 8.42 9.44
CA ASN A 394 -32.70 9.65 8.67
C ASN A 394 -31.82 10.75 9.30
N LEU A 395 -31.06 11.50 8.49
CA LEU A 395 -30.11 12.48 9.01
C LEU A 395 -30.79 13.65 9.74
N LYS A 396 -32.07 13.92 9.47
CA LYS A 396 -32.88 14.92 10.19
C LYS A 396 -33.06 14.57 11.68
N ASP A 397 -32.97 13.28 12.01
CA ASP A 397 -33.18 12.75 13.35
C ASP A 397 -31.90 12.82 14.19
N ILE A 398 -30.82 13.39 13.64
CA ILE A 398 -29.55 13.63 14.33
C ILE A 398 -29.39 15.14 14.61
N ASP A 399 -29.24 15.49 15.88
CA ASP A 399 -28.90 16.82 16.37
C ASP A 399 -27.39 16.92 16.61
N ILE A 400 -26.70 17.61 15.70
CA ILE A 400 -25.25 17.81 15.73
C ILE A 400 -24.79 19.02 16.55
N SER A 401 -25.67 19.69 17.31
CA SER A 401 -25.38 20.97 18.00
C SER A 401 -24.28 20.92 19.08
N LEU A 402 -23.73 19.73 19.36
CA LEU A 402 -22.59 19.51 20.27
C LEU A 402 -21.30 19.13 19.53
N ILE A 403 -21.34 18.95 18.21
CA ILE A 403 -20.20 18.52 17.41
C ILE A 403 -19.42 19.73 16.91
N THR A 404 -18.11 19.72 17.10
CA THR A 404 -17.19 20.76 16.61
C THR A 404 -16.26 20.26 15.50
N ASP A 405 -16.05 18.94 15.40
CA ASP A 405 -15.20 18.30 14.37
C ASP A 405 -16.03 17.34 13.52
N MET A 406 -16.15 17.65 12.22
CA MET A 406 -16.86 16.87 11.21
C MET A 406 -15.93 16.05 10.32
N SER A 407 -14.65 15.96 10.67
CA SER A 407 -13.67 15.32 9.80
C SER A 407 -14.00 13.85 9.53
N PHE A 408 -13.97 13.48 8.25
CA PHE A 408 -14.28 12.13 7.76
C PHE A 408 -15.68 11.58 8.10
N VAL A 409 -16.66 12.40 8.50
CA VAL A 409 -17.98 11.90 8.94
C VAL A 409 -18.70 11.05 7.88
N PHE A 410 -18.63 11.44 6.61
CA PHE A 410 -19.17 10.72 5.46
C PHE A 410 -18.07 10.15 4.54
N SER A 411 -16.86 9.91 5.06
CA SER A 411 -15.78 9.29 4.30
C SER A 411 -16.21 7.92 3.77
N ASP A 412 -15.97 7.67 2.49
CA ASP A 412 -16.30 6.43 1.77
C ASP A 412 -17.77 6.03 1.86
N SER A 413 -18.65 7.01 2.14
CA SER A 413 -20.08 6.77 2.31
C SER A 413 -20.71 6.29 1.00
N GLU A 414 -21.39 5.15 1.08
CA GLU A 414 -22.18 4.58 -0.02
C GLU A 414 -23.66 5.04 0.04
N ARG A 415 -24.02 5.77 1.10
CA ARG A 415 -25.35 6.35 1.33
C ARG A 415 -25.80 7.12 0.09
N LYS A 416 -27.06 6.91 -0.31
CA LYS A 416 -27.69 7.62 -1.43
C LYS A 416 -28.65 8.71 -0.99
N ASP A 417 -29.34 8.47 0.14
CA ASP A 417 -30.26 9.43 0.73
C ASP A 417 -29.57 10.22 1.84
N PHE A 418 -29.34 11.52 1.59
CA PHE A 418 -28.79 12.47 2.56
C PHE A 418 -29.85 13.46 3.06
N SER A 419 -31.13 13.17 2.86
CA SER A 419 -32.22 14.05 3.30
C SER A 419 -32.11 14.39 4.79
N GLY A 420 -32.28 15.67 5.11
CA GLY A 420 -32.16 16.22 6.45
C GLY A 420 -30.78 16.78 6.80
N ILE A 421 -29.74 16.47 6.01
CA ILE A 421 -28.39 17.01 6.26
C ILE A 421 -28.34 18.53 6.02
N GLU A 422 -29.19 19.06 5.15
CA GLU A 422 -29.27 20.48 4.80
C GLU A 422 -29.71 21.37 5.97
N ASP A 423 -30.35 20.78 6.99
CA ASP A 423 -30.87 21.48 8.16
C ASP A 423 -30.00 21.27 9.41
N TRP A 424 -28.81 20.69 9.25
CA TRP A 424 -27.83 20.56 10.32
C TRP A 424 -27.27 21.92 10.76
N ASP A 425 -27.21 22.13 12.09
CA ASP A 425 -26.65 23.34 12.69
C ASP A 425 -25.11 23.28 12.74
N MET A 426 -24.47 23.90 11.75
CA MET A 426 -23.02 23.93 11.58
C MET A 426 -22.32 25.05 12.37
N SER A 427 -23.07 25.89 13.10
CA SER A 427 -22.55 27.11 13.72
C SER A 427 -21.42 26.88 14.75
N LYS A 428 -21.26 25.66 15.28
CA LYS A 428 -20.16 25.31 16.21
C LYS A 428 -19.02 24.50 15.57
N VAL A 429 -19.18 24.10 14.31
CA VAL A 429 -18.19 23.26 13.63
C VAL A 429 -17.00 24.12 13.21
N THR A 430 -15.79 23.65 13.54
CA THR A 430 -14.54 24.33 13.20
C THR A 430 -13.69 23.54 12.20
N ASN A 431 -13.94 22.24 12.03
CA ASN A 431 -13.16 21.36 11.15
C ASN A 431 -14.06 20.49 10.27
N THR A 432 -13.93 20.58 8.94
CA THR A 432 -14.67 19.76 7.96
C THR A 432 -13.76 18.91 7.07
N ASN A 433 -12.52 18.67 7.51
CA ASN A 433 -11.52 17.97 6.71
C ASN A 433 -12.00 16.60 6.26
N TYR A 434 -11.94 16.33 4.95
CA TYR A 434 -12.30 15.04 4.37
C TYR A 434 -13.72 14.57 4.70
N MET A 435 -14.64 15.47 5.07
CA MET A 435 -15.99 15.10 5.50
C MET A 435 -16.71 14.18 4.50
N PHE A 436 -16.57 14.42 3.19
CA PHE A 436 -17.16 13.64 2.10
C PHE A 436 -16.11 12.95 1.22
N TYR A 437 -14.94 12.62 1.78
CA TYR A 437 -13.89 11.93 1.01
C TYR A 437 -14.43 10.64 0.37
N ASN A 438 -14.24 10.47 -0.94
CA ASN A 438 -14.69 9.31 -1.70
C ASN A 438 -16.20 8.98 -1.56
N ALA A 439 -17.03 9.94 -1.14
CA ALA A 439 -18.48 9.80 -1.12
C ALA A 439 -19.05 9.99 -2.54
N LYS A 440 -18.78 9.01 -3.42
CA LYS A 440 -19.01 9.14 -4.88
C LYS A 440 -20.43 9.52 -5.28
N ASN A 441 -21.43 9.13 -4.47
CA ASN A 441 -22.85 9.41 -4.71
C ASN A 441 -23.33 10.74 -4.10
N PHE A 442 -22.50 11.42 -3.31
CA PHE A 442 -22.92 12.62 -2.60
C PHE A 442 -23.13 13.80 -3.55
N ASN A 443 -24.36 14.34 -3.56
CA ASN A 443 -24.74 15.50 -4.35
C ASN A 443 -25.93 16.25 -3.73
N HIS A 444 -25.94 16.40 -2.40
CA HIS A 444 -27.06 17.01 -1.66
C HIS A 444 -26.80 18.50 -1.35
N PRO A 445 -27.80 19.40 -1.40
CA PRO A 445 -27.61 20.81 -1.09
C PRO A 445 -27.04 21.08 0.32
N LEU A 446 -26.02 21.95 0.41
CA LEU A 446 -25.38 22.38 1.67
C LEU A 446 -25.37 23.90 1.87
N ASN A 447 -26.02 24.64 0.98
CA ASN A 447 -25.96 26.10 0.90
C ASN A 447 -26.59 26.83 2.09
N LYS A 448 -27.28 26.12 2.99
CA LYS A 448 -27.87 26.66 4.23
C LYS A 448 -26.92 26.61 5.43
N TRP A 449 -25.80 25.87 5.32
CA TRP A 449 -24.87 25.70 6.43
C TRP A 449 -24.15 27.00 6.77
N ASP A 450 -24.07 27.29 8.06
CA ASP A 450 -23.21 28.35 8.59
C ASP A 450 -21.78 27.82 8.70
N MET A 451 -20.91 28.32 7.82
CA MET A 451 -19.50 27.92 7.73
C MET A 451 -18.55 28.93 8.38
N SER A 452 -19.08 30.00 8.98
CA SER A 452 -18.30 31.13 9.48
C SER A 452 -17.24 30.74 10.52
N ASN A 453 -17.43 29.64 11.28
CA ASN A 453 -16.46 29.18 12.27
C ASN A 453 -15.47 28.11 11.77
N VAL A 454 -15.59 27.66 10.51
CA VAL A 454 -14.72 26.61 9.96
C VAL A 454 -13.35 27.16 9.61
N SER A 455 -12.30 26.58 10.18
CA SER A 455 -10.91 27.01 9.96
C SER A 455 -10.16 26.17 8.92
N SER A 456 -10.67 24.99 8.56
CA SER A 456 -10.03 24.06 7.62
C SER A 456 -11.07 23.24 6.84
N MET A 457 -10.92 23.23 5.50
CA MET A 457 -11.76 22.52 4.53
C MET A 457 -10.95 21.50 3.69
N LYS A 458 -9.80 21.08 4.21
CA LYS A 458 -8.87 20.19 3.52
C LYS A 458 -9.58 18.92 3.04
N GLY A 459 -9.57 18.70 1.73
CA GLY A 459 -10.11 17.50 1.11
C GLY A 459 -11.60 17.25 1.33
N MET A 460 -12.40 18.25 1.72
CA MET A 460 -13.81 18.06 2.11
C MET A 460 -14.63 17.26 1.07
N PHE A 461 -14.38 17.47 -0.23
CA PHE A 461 -15.03 16.79 -1.35
C PHE A 461 -14.04 15.99 -2.22
N TYR A 462 -12.89 15.58 -1.68
CA TYR A 462 -11.90 14.81 -2.43
C TYR A 462 -12.50 13.46 -2.88
N GLU A 463 -12.51 13.19 -4.19
CA GLU A 463 -13.14 12.03 -4.83
C GLU A 463 -14.67 11.94 -4.64
N ALA A 464 -15.35 13.04 -4.27
CA ALA A 464 -16.81 13.15 -4.31
C ALA A 464 -17.28 13.37 -5.76
N GLN A 465 -17.13 12.35 -6.60
CA GLN A 465 -17.20 12.45 -8.06
C GLN A 465 -18.50 13.08 -8.59
N SER A 466 -19.64 12.85 -7.93
CA SER A 466 -20.96 13.36 -8.34
C SER A 466 -21.30 14.74 -7.77
N PHE A 467 -20.48 15.29 -6.86
CA PHE A 467 -20.83 16.51 -6.15
C PHE A 467 -20.82 17.72 -7.09
N ASN A 468 -21.96 18.41 -7.18
CA ASN A 468 -22.12 19.60 -8.01
C ASN A 468 -23.23 20.52 -7.47
N GLN A 469 -23.22 20.75 -6.16
CA GLN A 469 -24.20 21.64 -5.49
C GLN A 469 -23.63 23.03 -5.25
N PRO A 470 -24.48 24.07 -5.24
CA PRO A 470 -24.02 25.44 -5.01
C PRO A 470 -23.52 25.60 -3.57
N LEU A 471 -22.45 26.38 -3.42
CA LEU A 471 -21.74 26.69 -2.17
C LEU A 471 -21.47 28.21 -2.01
N ASP A 472 -22.14 29.02 -2.84
CA ASP A 472 -21.91 30.47 -2.99
C ASP A 472 -22.27 31.29 -1.74
N LYS A 473 -23.00 30.69 -0.79
CA LYS A 473 -23.44 31.33 0.46
C LYS A 473 -22.54 31.05 1.65
N TRP A 474 -21.52 30.23 1.50
CA TRP A 474 -20.61 29.91 2.59
C TRP A 474 -19.72 31.11 2.92
N ASP A 475 -19.63 31.43 4.21
CA ASP A 475 -18.60 32.32 4.74
C ASP A 475 -17.32 31.51 4.93
N THR A 476 -16.29 31.82 4.13
CA THR A 476 -14.98 31.16 4.16
C THR A 476 -13.89 32.02 4.78
N SER A 477 -14.24 33.18 5.35
CA SER A 477 -13.27 34.19 5.83
C SER A 477 -12.32 33.65 6.90
N ASN A 478 -12.70 32.63 7.68
CA ASN A 478 -11.85 32.01 8.70
C ASN A 478 -11.03 30.81 8.20
N VAL A 479 -11.20 30.37 6.96
CA VAL A 479 -10.54 29.17 6.42
C VAL A 479 -9.08 29.45 6.11
N THR A 480 -8.19 28.57 6.61
CA THR A 480 -6.73 28.67 6.38
C THR A 480 -6.18 27.55 5.48
N ASN A 481 -6.91 26.45 5.30
CA ASN A 481 -6.49 25.31 4.48
C ASN A 481 -7.63 24.83 3.58
N MET A 482 -7.43 24.90 2.25
CA MET A 482 -8.32 24.39 1.22
C MET A 482 -7.65 23.32 0.33
N SER A 483 -6.51 22.78 0.79
CA SER A 483 -5.78 21.77 0.03
C SER A 483 -6.67 20.57 -0.32
N LYS A 484 -6.62 20.16 -1.58
CA LYS A 484 -7.39 19.05 -2.15
C LYS A 484 -8.92 19.15 -2.00
N MET A 485 -9.49 20.31 -1.66
CA MET A 485 -10.92 20.44 -1.32
C MET A 485 -11.86 19.80 -2.36
N PHE A 486 -11.58 19.98 -3.65
CA PHE A 486 -12.35 19.42 -4.77
C PHE A 486 -11.54 18.46 -5.63
N HIS A 487 -10.41 17.95 -5.14
CA HIS A 487 -9.56 17.07 -5.95
C HIS A 487 -10.38 15.86 -6.44
N LYS A 488 -10.33 15.51 -7.74
CA LYS A 488 -11.16 14.45 -8.35
C LYS A 488 -12.67 14.57 -8.12
N ALA A 489 -13.19 15.77 -7.81
CA ALA A 489 -14.64 16.04 -7.82
C ALA A 489 -15.09 16.26 -9.28
N LEU A 490 -15.14 15.16 -10.04
CA LEU A 490 -15.24 15.17 -11.50
C LEU A 490 -16.41 15.98 -12.06
N SER A 491 -17.51 16.13 -11.31
CA SER A 491 -18.71 16.85 -11.74
C SER A 491 -18.80 18.31 -11.25
N PHE A 492 -17.89 18.76 -10.39
CA PHE A 492 -18.02 20.05 -9.72
C PHE A 492 -17.76 21.22 -10.68
N ASN A 493 -18.76 22.08 -10.87
CA ASN A 493 -18.66 23.27 -11.71
C ASN A 493 -19.60 24.39 -11.23
N LYS A 494 -19.60 24.67 -9.93
CA LYS A 494 -20.44 25.73 -9.34
C LYS A 494 -19.63 26.98 -9.01
N PRO A 495 -20.25 28.17 -9.16
CA PRO A 495 -19.57 29.44 -8.90
C PRO A 495 -19.19 29.56 -7.42
N ILE A 496 -17.95 29.94 -7.17
CA ILE A 496 -17.35 30.14 -5.84
C ILE A 496 -16.50 31.43 -5.78
N GLU A 497 -16.65 32.32 -6.77
CA GLU A 497 -15.90 33.58 -6.88
C GLU A 497 -16.09 34.50 -5.66
N ASN A 498 -17.23 34.36 -4.96
CA ASN A 498 -17.57 35.18 -3.79
C ASN A 498 -16.95 34.70 -2.47
N TRP A 499 -16.22 33.59 -2.46
CA TRP A 499 -15.52 33.12 -1.27
C TRP A 499 -14.42 34.10 -0.87
N ASP A 500 -14.37 34.40 0.43
CA ASP A 500 -13.24 35.10 1.03
C ASP A 500 -12.12 34.08 1.29
N VAL A 501 -11.04 34.17 0.52
CA VAL A 501 -9.87 33.29 0.65
C VAL A 501 -8.64 34.03 1.20
N SER A 502 -8.82 35.27 1.70
CA SER A 502 -7.70 36.12 2.10
C SER A 502 -6.87 35.52 3.25
N ASN A 503 -7.44 34.61 4.04
CA ASN A 503 -6.75 33.91 5.13
C ASN A 503 -6.19 32.52 4.75
N VAL A 504 -6.44 32.05 3.53
CA VAL A 504 -6.00 30.72 3.07
C VAL A 504 -4.49 30.71 2.84
N ARG A 505 -3.81 29.71 3.39
CA ARG A 505 -2.36 29.50 3.26
C ARG A 505 -1.98 28.35 2.32
N ASP A 506 -2.87 27.37 2.17
CA ASP A 506 -2.62 26.14 1.41
C ASP A 506 -3.81 25.81 0.48
N MET A 507 -3.54 25.85 -0.82
CA MET A 507 -4.47 25.50 -1.90
C MET A 507 -3.96 24.30 -2.72
N GLY A 508 -2.98 23.56 -2.20
CA GLY A 508 -2.34 22.46 -2.92
C GLY A 508 -3.36 21.42 -3.39
N GLY A 509 -3.42 21.17 -4.69
CA GLY A 509 -4.32 20.18 -5.29
C GLY A 509 -5.81 20.51 -5.26
N MET A 510 -6.22 21.74 -4.90
CA MET A 510 -7.62 22.10 -4.63
C MET A 510 -8.59 21.68 -5.76
N PHE A 511 -8.21 21.87 -7.02
CA PHE A 511 -8.95 21.50 -8.23
C PHE A 511 -8.20 20.48 -9.09
N GLY A 512 -7.29 19.70 -8.49
CA GLY A 512 -6.58 18.66 -9.23
C GLY A 512 -7.54 17.58 -9.71
N GLU A 513 -7.46 17.19 -10.98
CA GLU A 513 -8.33 16.20 -11.62
C GLU A 513 -9.82 16.55 -11.56
N THR A 514 -10.18 17.85 -11.59
CA THR A 514 -11.58 18.29 -11.79
C THR A 514 -11.85 18.50 -13.28
N ASP A 515 -12.37 17.47 -13.95
CA ASP A 515 -12.49 17.44 -15.41
C ASP A 515 -13.26 18.63 -16.01
N VAL A 516 -14.35 19.07 -15.36
CA VAL A 516 -15.30 20.05 -15.91
C VAL A 516 -15.26 21.43 -15.25
N PHE A 517 -14.44 21.63 -14.22
CA PHE A 517 -14.42 22.89 -13.47
C PHE A 517 -13.85 24.02 -14.33
N ASN A 518 -14.66 25.06 -14.55
CA ASN A 518 -14.27 26.26 -15.31
C ASN A 518 -15.12 27.45 -14.87
N GLN A 519 -14.92 27.91 -13.62
CA GLN A 519 -15.64 29.03 -13.02
C GLN A 519 -14.68 30.16 -12.67
N PRO A 520 -15.12 31.44 -12.73
CA PRO A 520 -14.25 32.58 -12.45
C PRO A 520 -13.74 32.57 -11.01
N LEU A 521 -12.45 32.90 -10.85
CA LEU A 521 -11.74 32.98 -9.56
C LEU A 521 -10.93 34.28 -9.40
N ASN A 522 -11.08 35.23 -10.32
CA ASN A 522 -10.26 36.44 -10.42
C ASN A 522 -10.45 37.45 -9.27
N LYS A 523 -11.46 37.30 -8.42
CA LYS A 523 -11.68 38.15 -7.22
C LYS A 523 -11.04 37.62 -5.95
N TRP A 524 -10.46 36.42 -5.99
CA TRP A 524 -9.81 35.83 -4.83
C TRP A 524 -8.55 36.61 -4.46
N ASP A 525 -8.45 36.97 -3.18
CA ASP A 525 -7.22 37.51 -2.58
C ASP A 525 -6.32 36.35 -2.16
N THR A 526 -5.32 36.03 -3.00
CA THR A 526 -4.38 34.94 -2.75
C THR A 526 -3.11 35.37 -2.02
N SER A 527 -3.05 36.61 -1.53
CA SER A 527 -1.81 37.21 -0.99
C SER A 527 -1.19 36.44 0.17
N ASN A 528 -1.96 35.65 0.93
CA ASN A 528 -1.46 34.82 2.04
C ASN A 528 -1.15 33.36 1.65
N VAL A 529 -1.38 32.95 0.41
CA VAL A 529 -1.17 31.58 -0.04
C VAL A 529 0.33 31.29 -0.19
N THR A 530 0.77 30.16 0.36
CA THR A 530 2.18 29.72 0.31
C THR A 530 2.39 28.46 -0.53
N ASN A 531 1.34 27.67 -0.74
CA ASN A 531 1.37 26.41 -1.51
C ASN A 531 0.22 26.36 -2.54
N MET A 532 0.57 26.29 -3.82
CA MET A 532 -0.35 26.09 -4.96
C MET A 532 0.02 24.85 -5.79
N SER A 533 0.85 23.97 -5.24
CA SER A 533 1.28 22.74 -5.94
C SER A 533 0.07 21.93 -6.41
N LYS A 534 0.10 21.49 -7.67
CA LYS A 534 -0.95 20.69 -8.32
C LYS A 534 -2.37 21.28 -8.28
N MET A 535 -2.53 22.58 -8.00
CA MET A 535 -3.85 23.20 -7.79
C MET A 535 -4.84 22.91 -8.92
N PHE A 536 -4.39 22.93 -10.18
CA PHE A 536 -5.17 22.60 -11.38
C PHE A 536 -4.59 21.42 -12.17
N HIS A 537 -3.77 20.57 -11.55
CA HIS A 537 -3.19 19.42 -12.25
C HIS A 537 -4.30 18.54 -12.85
N LYS A 538 -4.27 18.25 -14.15
CA LYS A 538 -5.32 17.51 -14.88
C LYS A 538 -6.73 18.15 -14.80
N ALA A 539 -6.85 19.45 -14.55
CA ALA A 539 -8.14 20.16 -14.67
C ALA A 539 -8.44 20.42 -16.15
N LEU A 540 -8.99 19.42 -16.84
CA LEU A 540 -9.05 19.35 -18.30
C LEU A 540 -9.82 20.51 -18.97
N SER A 541 -10.78 21.13 -18.27
CA SER A 541 -11.60 22.23 -18.81
C SER A 541 -11.20 23.62 -18.31
N PHE A 542 -10.29 23.74 -17.35
CA PHE A 542 -10.00 25.02 -16.70
C PHE A 542 -9.23 25.97 -17.63
N ASN A 543 -9.79 27.15 -17.88
CA ASN A 543 -9.20 28.20 -18.71
C ASN A 543 -9.68 29.61 -18.31
N GLU A 544 -9.94 29.84 -17.03
CA GLU A 544 -10.40 31.14 -16.51
C GLU A 544 -9.22 32.08 -16.17
N PRO A 545 -9.38 33.41 -16.34
CA PRO A 545 -8.32 34.37 -16.09
C PRO A 545 -7.98 34.47 -14.60
N ILE A 546 -6.69 34.34 -14.28
CA ILE A 546 -6.15 34.39 -12.91
C ILE A 546 -4.90 35.29 -12.79
N GLU A 547 -4.66 36.14 -13.80
CA GLU A 547 -3.50 37.06 -13.84
C GLU A 547 -3.46 38.02 -12.64
N ASN A 548 -4.61 38.31 -12.02
CA ASN A 548 -4.75 39.24 -10.90
C ASN A 548 -4.42 38.63 -9.53
N TRP A 549 -4.15 37.33 -9.45
CA TRP A 549 -3.76 36.70 -8.18
C TRP A 549 -2.42 37.25 -7.68
N ASP A 550 -2.35 37.58 -6.40
CA ASP A 550 -1.09 37.86 -5.72
C ASP A 550 -0.44 36.54 -5.30
N VAL A 551 0.63 36.17 -5.99
CA VAL A 551 1.40 34.95 -5.73
C VAL A 551 2.75 35.24 -5.07
N SER A 552 2.97 36.47 -4.59
CA SER A 552 4.26 36.92 -4.04
C SER A 552 4.71 36.12 -2.83
N ASN A 553 3.81 35.47 -2.08
CA ASN A 553 4.13 34.62 -0.94
C ASN A 553 4.20 33.10 -1.27
N VAL A 554 3.92 32.71 -2.51
CA VAL A 554 3.89 31.30 -2.92
C VAL A 554 5.32 30.75 -3.01
N ARG A 555 5.55 29.58 -2.41
CA ARG A 555 6.85 28.88 -2.41
C ARG A 555 6.88 27.66 -3.32
N ASP A 556 5.74 27.00 -3.50
CA ASP A 556 5.59 25.77 -4.28
C ASP A 556 4.45 25.89 -5.32
N MET A 557 4.83 25.79 -6.59
CA MET A 557 3.93 25.77 -7.77
C MET A 557 4.09 24.47 -8.56
N GLY A 558 4.71 23.44 -7.99
CA GLY A 558 5.00 22.19 -8.67
C GLY A 558 3.74 21.53 -9.22
N GLY A 559 3.70 21.25 -10.52
CA GLY A 559 2.56 20.61 -11.19
C GLY A 559 1.29 21.46 -11.28
N MET A 560 1.32 22.76 -10.95
CA MET A 560 0.11 23.59 -10.81
C MET A 560 -0.84 23.50 -12.02
N PHE A 561 -0.31 23.51 -13.24
CA PHE A 561 -1.03 23.35 -14.51
C PHE A 561 -0.56 22.11 -15.30
N GLY A 562 0.00 21.11 -14.63
CA GLY A 562 0.40 19.88 -15.30
C GLY A 562 -0.82 19.18 -15.88
N GLU A 563 -0.77 18.76 -17.14
CA GLU A 563 -1.83 18.06 -17.89
C GLU A 563 -3.14 18.87 -18.01
N THR A 564 -3.07 20.21 -17.96
CA THR A 564 -4.20 21.08 -18.33
C THR A 564 -4.23 21.28 -19.86
N ASP A 565 -5.06 20.50 -20.54
CA ASP A 565 -5.07 20.46 -22.01
C ASP A 565 -5.49 21.79 -22.67
N VAL A 566 -6.32 22.60 -22.02
CA VAL A 566 -6.91 23.82 -22.62
C VAL A 566 -6.41 25.14 -22.05
N PHE A 567 -5.75 25.13 -20.88
CA PHE A 567 -5.34 26.34 -20.17
C PHE A 567 -4.34 27.17 -20.99
N ASN A 568 -4.66 28.43 -21.22
CA ASN A 568 -3.82 29.36 -21.98
C ASN A 568 -4.07 30.83 -21.59
N GLN A 569 -4.22 31.11 -20.29
CA GLN A 569 -4.48 32.46 -19.76
C GLN A 569 -3.19 33.17 -19.33
N PRO A 570 -3.10 34.51 -19.48
CA PRO A 570 -1.88 35.26 -19.15
C PRO A 570 -1.53 35.17 -17.66
N LEU A 571 -0.22 35.04 -17.38
CA LEU A 571 0.35 34.93 -16.03
C LEU A 571 1.54 35.89 -15.80
N ASN A 572 1.82 36.77 -16.77
CA ASN A 572 3.03 37.61 -16.79
C ASN A 572 3.12 38.65 -15.67
N LYS A 573 2.03 38.92 -14.93
CA LYS A 573 2.02 39.86 -13.78
C LYS A 573 2.33 39.20 -12.44
N TRP A 574 2.43 37.87 -12.41
CA TRP A 574 2.74 37.15 -11.18
C TRP A 574 4.15 37.47 -10.67
N ASP A 575 4.25 37.85 -9.41
CA ASP A 575 5.53 37.97 -8.72
C ASP A 575 5.97 36.59 -8.21
N THR A 576 6.82 35.91 -8.98
CA THR A 576 7.33 34.57 -8.64
C THR A 576 8.59 34.60 -7.78
N SER A 577 9.00 35.76 -7.25
CA SER A 577 10.31 35.94 -6.61
C SER A 577 10.57 35.05 -5.39
N ASN A 578 9.52 34.57 -4.69
CA ASN A 578 9.64 33.67 -3.55
C ASN A 578 9.45 32.17 -3.90
N VAL A 579 9.17 31.85 -5.17
CA VAL A 579 8.95 30.46 -5.59
C VAL A 579 10.27 29.70 -5.61
N THR A 580 10.27 28.52 -5.01
CA THR A 580 11.43 27.62 -4.93
C THR A 580 11.26 26.35 -5.75
N ASN A 581 10.01 25.93 -6.01
CA ASN A 581 9.69 24.74 -6.79
C ASN A 581 8.70 25.04 -7.92
N MET A 582 9.11 24.78 -9.16
CA MET A 582 8.29 24.86 -10.38
C MET A 582 8.32 23.54 -11.17
N SER A 583 8.70 22.42 -10.53
CA SER A 583 8.74 21.11 -11.21
C SER A 583 7.38 20.79 -11.82
N GLU A 584 7.36 20.37 -13.08
CA GLU A 584 6.15 19.94 -13.80
C GLU A 584 5.05 21.01 -13.91
N MET A 585 5.35 22.30 -13.66
CA MET A 585 4.33 23.36 -13.59
C MET A 585 3.40 23.41 -14.81
N PHE A 586 3.91 23.15 -16.00
CA PHE A 586 3.18 23.05 -17.27
C PHE A 586 3.39 21.71 -17.97
N TYR A 587 3.81 20.66 -17.26
CA TYR A 587 4.03 19.31 -17.82
C TYR A 587 2.81 18.88 -18.65
N LYS A 588 2.96 18.56 -19.94
CA LYS A 588 1.87 18.18 -20.86
C LYS A 588 0.73 19.22 -20.98
N ALA A 589 0.94 20.50 -20.67
CA ALA A 589 -0.06 21.56 -20.87
C ALA A 589 -0.15 21.98 -22.35
N LYS A 590 -0.78 21.15 -23.18
CA LYS A 590 -0.65 21.19 -24.65
C LYS A 590 -0.88 22.56 -25.31
N LYS A 591 -1.82 23.37 -24.81
CA LYS A 591 -2.18 24.69 -25.39
C LYS A 591 -1.46 25.89 -24.78
N PHE A 592 -0.75 25.73 -23.68
CA PHE A 592 -0.16 26.85 -22.97
C PHE A 592 0.95 27.52 -23.81
N ASN A 593 0.81 28.82 -24.06
CA ASN A 593 1.78 29.61 -24.83
C ASN A 593 1.73 31.11 -24.45
N GLN A 594 1.66 31.42 -23.16
CA GLN A 594 1.58 32.80 -22.65
C GLN A 594 2.94 33.32 -22.20
N PRO A 595 3.22 34.63 -22.36
CA PRO A 595 4.53 35.20 -22.04
C PRO A 595 4.86 35.05 -20.56
N LEU A 596 6.08 34.60 -20.27
CA LEU A 596 6.60 34.41 -18.90
C LEU A 596 7.93 35.15 -18.66
N GLU A 597 8.37 36.00 -19.60
CA GLU A 597 9.70 36.62 -19.57
C GLU A 597 9.95 37.50 -18.32
N ASN A 598 8.89 38.00 -17.68
CA ASN A 598 8.96 38.89 -16.52
C ASN A 598 8.96 38.14 -15.18
N TRP A 599 8.82 36.81 -15.18
CA TRP A 599 8.91 36.03 -13.94
C TRP A 599 10.30 36.12 -13.34
N ASN A 600 10.35 36.39 -12.03
CA ASN A 600 11.58 36.32 -11.27
C ASN A 600 11.77 34.88 -10.78
N VAL A 601 12.72 34.16 -11.39
CA VAL A 601 13.04 32.76 -11.06
C VAL A 601 14.34 32.60 -10.27
N SER A 602 14.91 33.70 -9.74
CA SER A 602 16.24 33.71 -9.10
C SER A 602 16.33 32.83 -7.84
N ASN A 603 15.20 32.51 -7.22
CA ASN A 603 15.10 31.65 -6.04
C ASN A 603 14.65 30.21 -6.35
N VAL A 604 14.28 29.91 -7.60
CA VAL A 604 13.83 28.58 -8.00
C VAL A 604 15.00 27.59 -7.94
N ARG A 605 14.77 26.41 -7.34
CA ARG A 605 15.74 25.32 -7.22
C ARG A 605 15.43 24.16 -8.16
N ASN A 606 14.14 23.90 -8.40
CA ASN A 606 13.68 22.76 -9.19
C ASN A 606 12.73 23.19 -10.32
N MET A 607 13.11 22.89 -11.56
CA MET A 607 12.33 23.06 -12.79
C MET A 607 12.24 21.74 -13.59
N TYR A 608 12.37 20.60 -12.92
CA TYR A 608 12.21 19.28 -13.53
C TYR A 608 10.93 19.22 -14.39
N GLY A 609 11.05 18.87 -15.66
CA GLY A 609 9.92 18.66 -16.55
C GLY A 609 8.93 19.83 -16.69
N MET A 610 9.35 21.07 -16.36
CA MET A 610 8.43 22.22 -16.27
C MET A 610 7.59 22.43 -17.54
N PHE A 611 8.19 22.25 -18.72
CA PHE A 611 7.54 22.36 -20.04
C PHE A 611 7.62 21.06 -20.85
N TYR A 612 7.80 19.91 -20.19
CA TYR A 612 7.84 18.62 -20.86
C TYR A 612 6.56 18.42 -21.67
N GLU A 613 6.67 18.10 -22.96
CA GLU A 613 5.54 17.90 -23.86
C GLU A 613 4.52 19.08 -23.88
N THR A 614 4.97 20.30 -23.57
CA THR A 614 4.15 21.52 -23.70
C THR A 614 4.14 21.96 -25.16
N LEU A 615 3.32 21.29 -25.97
CA LEU A 615 3.43 21.30 -27.43
C LEU A 615 3.42 22.70 -28.07
N SER A 616 2.65 23.64 -27.53
CA SER A 616 2.45 24.98 -28.11
C SER A 616 3.42 26.05 -27.59
N PHE A 617 4.16 25.79 -26.52
CA PHE A 617 4.93 26.82 -25.83
C PHE A 617 6.16 27.26 -26.63
N ASN A 618 6.27 28.55 -26.92
CA ASN A 618 7.44 29.12 -27.61
C ASN A 618 7.69 30.60 -27.23
N GLN A 619 7.67 30.91 -25.94
CA GLN A 619 7.85 32.29 -25.44
C GLN A 619 9.30 32.55 -25.03
N PRO A 620 9.79 33.81 -25.12
CA PRO A 620 11.18 34.14 -24.80
C PRO A 620 11.47 33.97 -23.30
N LEU A 621 12.55 33.24 -22.97
CA LEU A 621 12.98 32.98 -21.58
C LEU A 621 14.44 33.39 -21.29
N ALA A 622 15.13 33.99 -22.26
CA ALA A 622 16.57 34.33 -22.15
C ALA A 622 16.91 35.29 -20.99
N LYS A 623 15.92 36.04 -20.48
CA LYS A 623 16.07 37.01 -19.38
C LYS A 623 16.00 36.39 -17.99
N TRP A 624 15.60 35.12 -17.87
CA TRP A 624 15.49 34.45 -16.57
C TRP A 624 16.85 34.30 -15.88
N ASP A 625 16.93 34.71 -14.60
CA ASP A 625 18.10 34.44 -13.76
C ASP A 625 17.99 33.04 -13.13
N ILE A 626 18.67 32.07 -13.73
CA ILE A 626 18.60 30.65 -13.36
C ILE A 626 19.74 30.17 -12.46
N LYS A 627 20.59 31.08 -11.94
CA LYS A 627 21.80 30.74 -11.16
C LYS A 627 21.57 29.89 -9.92
N SER A 628 20.35 29.87 -9.39
CA SER A 628 19.99 29.07 -8.21
C SER A 628 19.42 27.70 -8.57
N VAL A 629 19.08 27.44 -9.84
CA VAL A 629 18.43 26.21 -10.26
C VAL A 629 19.42 25.05 -10.22
N GLU A 630 19.02 23.94 -9.60
CA GLU A 630 19.84 22.75 -9.43
C GLU A 630 19.38 21.60 -10.34
N ASN A 631 18.09 21.54 -10.65
CA ASN A 631 17.47 20.49 -11.47
C ASN A 631 16.60 21.08 -12.59
N MET A 632 16.95 20.78 -13.84
CA MET A 632 16.20 21.11 -15.06
C MET A 632 16.03 19.89 -15.99
N LYS A 633 16.12 18.67 -15.45
CA LYS A 633 16.01 17.45 -16.25
C LYS A 633 14.66 17.44 -16.97
N PHE A 634 14.71 17.21 -18.27
CA PHE A 634 13.57 17.13 -19.19
C PHE A 634 12.72 18.40 -19.30
N MET A 635 13.26 19.58 -18.94
CA MET A 635 12.49 20.82 -18.89
C MET A 635 11.72 21.12 -20.19
N PHE A 636 12.33 20.89 -21.37
CA PHE A 636 11.71 21.11 -22.68
C PHE A 636 11.68 19.85 -23.56
N SER A 637 11.87 18.66 -22.99
CA SER A 637 11.78 17.42 -23.77
C SER A 637 10.38 17.30 -24.38
N TYR A 638 10.32 16.97 -25.68
CA TYR A 638 9.07 16.89 -26.46
C TYR A 638 8.25 18.20 -26.55
N ALA A 639 8.80 19.36 -26.15
CA ALA A 639 8.17 20.67 -26.36
C ALA A 639 8.29 21.08 -27.84
N LYS A 640 7.38 20.56 -28.67
CA LYS A 640 7.48 20.59 -30.14
C LYS A 640 7.75 21.97 -30.75
N SER A 641 7.13 23.02 -30.22
CA SER A 641 7.24 24.37 -30.77
C SER A 641 8.42 25.18 -30.21
N PHE A 642 9.06 24.72 -29.13
CA PHE A 642 10.05 25.52 -28.40
C PHE A 642 11.40 25.54 -29.12
N ASN A 643 11.85 26.73 -29.52
CA ASN A 643 13.11 26.91 -30.27
C ASN A 643 13.89 28.19 -29.90
N GLN A 644 13.74 28.64 -28.64
CA GLN A 644 14.34 29.88 -28.18
C GLN A 644 15.86 29.79 -28.01
N ASN A 645 16.55 30.94 -28.08
CA ASN A 645 17.97 31.03 -27.73
C ASN A 645 18.13 31.31 -26.23
N LEU A 646 18.85 30.44 -25.54
CA LEU A 646 19.10 30.46 -24.09
C LEU A 646 20.60 30.40 -23.78
N ASP A 647 21.46 30.86 -24.70
CA ASP A 647 22.92 30.94 -24.51
C ASP A 647 23.36 31.87 -23.36
N THR A 648 22.47 32.74 -22.90
CA THR A 648 22.69 33.63 -21.76
C THR A 648 22.57 32.96 -20.38
N TRP A 649 22.03 31.73 -20.32
CA TRP A 649 21.79 31.05 -19.05
C TRP A 649 23.08 30.54 -18.39
N ASP A 650 23.24 30.82 -17.09
CA ASP A 650 24.34 30.31 -16.25
C ASP A 650 23.99 28.94 -15.67
N LEU A 651 24.42 27.88 -16.35
CA LEU A 651 24.14 26.49 -16.00
C LEU A 651 25.12 25.89 -14.97
N SER A 652 25.92 26.70 -14.28
CA SER A 652 26.98 26.22 -13.39
C SER A 652 26.48 25.34 -12.23
N LYS A 653 25.28 25.58 -11.71
CA LYS A 653 24.65 24.78 -10.64
C LYS A 653 23.73 23.67 -11.12
N VAL A 654 23.39 23.63 -12.42
CA VAL A 654 22.44 22.65 -12.97
C VAL A 654 23.15 21.31 -13.13
N LYS A 655 22.78 20.34 -12.29
CA LYS A 655 23.41 19.00 -12.24
C LYS A 655 23.17 18.18 -13.51
N ASN A 656 22.05 18.40 -14.17
CA ASN A 656 21.54 17.62 -15.29
C ASN A 656 21.33 18.46 -16.56
N LYS A 657 22.22 19.44 -16.77
CA LYS A 657 22.17 20.40 -17.89
C LYS A 657 22.12 19.76 -19.27
N GLU A 658 22.58 18.51 -19.38
CA GLU A 658 22.57 17.74 -20.62
C GLU A 658 21.16 17.35 -21.07
N PHE A 659 20.21 17.24 -20.13
CA PHE A 659 18.84 16.77 -20.35
C PHE A 659 17.81 17.90 -20.42
N ILE A 660 18.23 19.16 -20.60
CA ILE A 660 17.31 20.31 -20.59
C ILE A 660 16.37 20.29 -21.80
N ALA A 661 16.91 20.07 -23.00
CA ALA A 661 16.19 20.19 -24.27
C ALA A 661 16.93 19.49 -25.42
N ASP A 662 16.21 19.31 -26.54
CA ASP A 662 16.80 18.99 -27.86
C ASP A 662 17.72 20.16 -28.30
N ARG A 663 19.03 19.88 -28.38
CA ARG A 663 20.06 20.89 -28.69
C ARG A 663 20.05 21.36 -30.14
N LYS A 664 19.35 20.68 -31.05
CA LYS A 664 19.14 21.17 -32.42
C LYS A 664 18.13 22.30 -32.48
N LYS A 665 17.16 22.28 -31.55
CA LYS A 665 16.07 23.26 -31.51
C LYS A 665 16.36 24.40 -30.54
N VAL A 666 17.00 24.13 -29.42
CA VAL A 666 17.27 25.10 -28.36
C VAL A 666 18.76 25.38 -28.26
N LYS A 667 19.15 26.63 -28.45
CA LYS A 667 20.54 27.05 -28.29
C LYS A 667 20.85 27.25 -26.81
N LEU A 668 21.85 26.54 -26.29
CA LEU A 668 22.32 26.63 -24.90
C LEU A 668 23.84 26.83 -24.90
N ASN A 669 24.38 27.60 -23.94
CA ASN A 669 25.82 27.76 -23.75
C ASN A 669 26.40 26.58 -22.95
N ILE A 670 26.21 25.39 -23.49
CA ILE A 670 26.87 24.16 -23.06
C ILE A 670 27.90 23.87 -24.14
N PRO A 671 29.18 23.63 -23.81
CA PRO A 671 30.18 23.23 -24.79
C PRO A 671 29.62 22.12 -25.68
N ILE A 672 29.57 22.37 -26.98
CA ILE A 672 29.22 21.35 -27.97
C ILE A 672 30.42 20.40 -28.02
N PRO A 673 30.25 19.11 -27.67
CA PRO A 673 31.29 18.11 -27.88
C PRO A 673 31.70 18.17 -29.36
N THR A 674 33.00 18.31 -29.64
CA THR A 674 33.49 18.47 -31.01
C THR A 674 33.20 17.22 -31.85
N LYS A 675 32.59 17.42 -33.03
CA LYS A 675 32.39 16.48 -34.16
C LYS A 675 32.94 15.07 -33.92
N GLN A 676 32.04 14.10 -33.81
CA GLN A 676 32.39 12.72 -33.52
C GLN A 676 33.49 12.19 -34.44
N SER A 677 34.51 11.56 -33.84
CA SER A 677 35.57 10.91 -34.60
C SER A 677 34.99 9.76 -35.46
N SER A 678 35.61 9.43 -36.60
CA SER A 678 35.15 8.27 -37.41
C SER A 678 35.18 6.94 -36.64
N ALA A 679 35.94 6.88 -35.54
CA ALA A 679 35.95 5.75 -34.62
C ALA A 679 34.66 5.70 -33.78
N ASN A 680 34.15 6.84 -33.34
CA ASN A 680 32.88 6.96 -32.59
C ASN A 680 31.65 6.63 -33.46
N GLU A 681 31.64 7.06 -34.72
CA GLU A 681 30.56 6.71 -35.65
C GLU A 681 30.52 5.19 -35.94
N LYS A 682 31.70 4.57 -36.06
CA LYS A 682 31.84 3.11 -36.18
C LYS A 682 31.44 2.39 -34.90
N LEU A 683 31.70 3.00 -33.74
CA LEU A 683 31.26 2.50 -32.44
C LEU A 683 29.73 2.51 -32.35
N LEU A 684 29.04 3.59 -32.78
CA LEU A 684 27.57 3.64 -32.80
C LEU A 684 26.99 2.53 -33.66
N LYS A 685 27.49 2.42 -34.89
CA LYS A 685 27.04 1.41 -35.86
C LYS A 685 27.31 -0.01 -35.36
N ALA A 686 28.37 -0.21 -34.59
CA ALA A 686 28.67 -1.50 -33.97
C ALA A 686 27.73 -1.81 -32.80
N ILE A 687 27.39 -0.83 -31.96
CA ILE A 687 26.45 -0.97 -30.84
C ILE A 687 25.03 -1.25 -31.36
N LEU A 688 24.54 -0.44 -32.31
CA LEU A 688 23.18 -0.58 -32.86
C LEU A 688 22.97 -1.89 -33.63
N ARG A 689 24.02 -2.42 -34.26
CA ARG A 689 23.98 -3.71 -35.00
C ARG A 689 24.46 -4.90 -34.19
N SER A 690 24.77 -4.70 -32.90
CA SER A 690 25.27 -5.73 -31.99
C SER A 690 26.48 -6.51 -32.54
N ASN A 691 27.40 -5.80 -33.22
CA ASN A 691 28.57 -6.37 -33.88
C ASN A 691 29.84 -6.18 -33.03
N VAL A 692 30.17 -7.20 -32.24
CA VAL A 692 31.29 -7.20 -31.27
C VAL A 692 32.65 -7.00 -31.92
N ASP A 693 32.91 -7.63 -33.07
CA ASP A 693 34.20 -7.49 -33.75
C ASP A 693 34.44 -6.04 -34.20
N ASN A 694 33.37 -5.35 -34.62
CA ASN A 694 33.44 -3.94 -35.00
C ASN A 694 33.47 -3.02 -33.78
N PHE A 695 32.83 -3.40 -32.67
CA PHE A 695 32.92 -2.71 -31.39
C PHE A 695 34.37 -2.69 -30.89
N HIS A 696 35.04 -3.85 -30.82
CA HIS A 696 36.45 -3.93 -30.43
C HIS A 696 37.40 -3.21 -31.37
N LYS A 697 37.14 -3.26 -32.69
CA LYS A 697 37.92 -2.49 -33.67
C LYS A 697 37.75 -0.99 -33.48
N ALA A 698 36.56 -0.51 -33.13
CA ALA A 698 36.30 0.90 -32.87
C ALA A 698 37.00 1.37 -31.59
N ILE A 699 36.92 0.60 -30.50
CA ILE A 699 37.66 0.88 -29.25
C ILE A 699 39.17 0.91 -29.49
N LYS A 700 39.74 -0.09 -30.18
CA LYS A 700 41.17 -0.12 -30.53
C LYS A 700 41.60 1.00 -31.47
N ALA A 701 40.67 1.53 -32.28
CA ALA A 701 40.90 2.69 -33.13
C ALA A 701 40.78 4.03 -32.38
N GLY A 702 40.60 4.01 -31.05
CA GLY A 702 40.56 5.19 -30.20
C GLY A 702 39.18 5.83 -30.05
N ALA A 703 38.09 5.07 -30.22
CA ALA A 703 36.74 5.58 -29.97
C ALA A 703 36.57 5.97 -28.48
N ASN A 704 36.04 7.16 -28.24
CA ASN A 704 35.76 7.69 -26.90
C ASN A 704 34.36 7.26 -26.45
N ILE A 705 34.31 6.27 -25.55
CA ILE A 705 33.05 5.70 -25.04
C ILE A 705 32.23 6.67 -24.18
N ASN A 706 32.87 7.71 -23.63
CA ASN A 706 32.23 8.69 -22.76
C ASN A 706 31.71 9.91 -23.54
N GLU A 707 31.99 9.99 -24.84
CA GLU A 707 31.50 11.06 -25.69
C GLU A 707 29.99 10.89 -25.94
N PRO A 708 29.19 11.96 -25.85
CA PRO A 708 27.78 11.91 -26.16
C PRO A 708 27.53 11.67 -27.65
N ILE A 709 26.41 11.02 -27.95
CA ILE A 709 25.99 10.64 -29.29
C ILE A 709 25.44 11.86 -30.02
N GLU A 710 26.11 12.23 -31.12
CA GLU A 710 25.55 13.15 -32.12
C GLU A 710 24.56 12.39 -33.02
N VAL A 711 23.62 13.12 -33.62
CA VAL A 711 22.65 12.50 -34.53
C VAL A 711 23.31 11.99 -35.79
N ILE A 712 23.12 10.68 -36.04
CA ILE A 712 23.40 10.06 -37.32
C ILE A 712 22.10 10.07 -38.12
N GLU A 713 22.09 10.77 -39.26
CA GLU A 713 20.93 10.97 -40.14
C GLU A 713 20.36 9.69 -40.79
N ASP A 714 21.01 8.53 -40.61
CA ASP A 714 20.73 7.28 -41.35
C ASP A 714 20.03 6.17 -40.53
N TYR A 715 19.56 6.43 -39.30
CA TYR A 715 18.92 5.41 -38.47
C TYR A 715 17.67 5.91 -37.75
N ASP A 716 16.51 5.35 -38.13
CA ASP A 716 15.18 5.72 -37.62
C ASP A 716 15.00 5.52 -36.09
N ASP A 717 15.87 4.75 -35.42
CA ASP A 717 15.80 4.47 -33.97
C ASP A 717 16.78 5.32 -33.11
N CYS A 718 17.48 6.30 -33.69
CA CYS A 718 18.55 7.04 -32.98
C CYS A 718 18.08 8.31 -32.27
N GLU A 719 16.86 8.78 -32.48
CA GLU A 719 16.35 10.01 -31.84
C GLU A 719 16.26 9.89 -30.31
N GLU A 720 16.05 8.68 -29.77
CA GLU A 720 15.97 8.42 -28.32
C GLU A 720 17.33 8.49 -27.61
N TYR A 721 18.43 8.38 -28.35
CA TYR A 721 19.78 8.28 -27.82
C TYR A 721 20.63 9.54 -28.07
N GLU A 722 20.04 10.57 -28.68
CA GLU A 722 20.71 11.86 -28.91
C GLU A 722 21.18 12.47 -27.58
N GLY A 723 22.48 12.72 -27.47
CA GLY A 723 23.11 13.23 -26.24
C GLY A 723 23.49 12.17 -25.19
N CYS A 724 23.15 10.89 -25.35
CA CYS A 724 23.62 9.81 -24.48
C CYS A 724 25.10 9.47 -24.75
N SER A 725 25.90 9.10 -23.75
CA SER A 725 27.24 8.56 -24.03
C SER A 725 27.16 7.21 -24.78
N PHE A 726 28.16 6.91 -25.58
CA PHE A 726 28.29 5.59 -26.23
C PHE A 726 28.26 4.44 -25.22
N LEU A 727 28.83 4.66 -24.03
CA LEU A 727 28.79 3.74 -22.90
C LEU A 727 27.35 3.46 -22.46
N ALA A 728 26.54 4.51 -22.28
CA ALA A 728 25.15 4.36 -21.84
C ALA A 728 24.28 3.60 -22.85
N VAL A 729 24.49 3.83 -24.15
CA VAL A 729 23.74 3.13 -25.22
C VAL A 729 24.24 1.69 -25.42
N ALA A 730 25.55 1.47 -25.28
CA ALA A 730 26.12 0.12 -25.30
C ALA A 730 25.60 -0.74 -24.15
N LEU A 731 25.49 -0.15 -22.96
CA LEU A 731 24.89 -0.78 -21.78
C LEU A 731 23.41 -1.08 -22.01
N ASP A 732 22.64 -0.09 -22.47
CA ASP A 732 21.21 -0.24 -22.77
C ASP A 732 20.94 -1.38 -23.77
N LYS A 733 21.62 -1.40 -24.92
CA LYS A 733 21.46 -2.46 -25.92
C LYS A 733 21.98 -3.82 -25.44
N ALA A 734 23.08 -3.86 -24.68
CA ALA A 734 23.58 -5.10 -24.09
C ALA A 734 22.56 -5.69 -23.09
N LEU A 735 21.98 -4.85 -22.23
CA LEU A 735 20.95 -5.25 -21.27
C LEU A 735 19.64 -5.65 -21.97
N TYR A 736 19.22 -4.92 -23.00
CA TYR A 736 18.07 -5.28 -23.85
C TYR A 736 18.25 -6.66 -24.49
N HIS A 737 19.43 -6.97 -25.03
CA HIS A 737 19.70 -8.27 -25.64
C HIS A 737 19.76 -9.43 -24.64
N LEU A 738 20.17 -9.16 -23.40
CA LEU A 738 20.16 -10.15 -22.31
C LEU A 738 18.73 -10.44 -21.83
N THR A 739 17.83 -9.47 -21.92
CA THR A 739 16.44 -9.59 -21.43
C THR A 739 15.45 -10.15 -22.47
N TYR A 740 15.66 -9.93 -23.77
CA TYR A 740 14.63 -10.18 -24.81
C TYR A 740 14.46 -11.64 -25.33
N PHE A 741 15.16 -12.67 -24.84
CA PHE A 741 14.96 -14.04 -25.39
C PHE A 741 15.14 -15.21 -24.40
N ASN A 742 14.19 -15.34 -23.48
CA ASN A 742 13.90 -16.62 -22.82
C ASN A 742 12.44 -17.11 -22.99
N HIS A 743 11.71 -16.57 -23.97
CA HIS A 743 10.33 -17.00 -24.28
C HIS A 743 10.33 -18.13 -25.31
N GLY A 744 10.59 -19.36 -24.84
CA GLY A 744 10.55 -20.54 -25.72
C GLY A 744 10.89 -21.87 -25.05
N LYS A 745 9.89 -22.45 -24.38
CA LYS A 745 9.77 -23.84 -23.87
C LYS A 745 10.47 -24.19 -22.54
N ARG A 746 9.63 -24.53 -21.55
CA ARG A 746 9.82 -25.38 -20.36
C ARG A 746 11.20 -26.03 -20.21
N GLY A 747 12.15 -25.31 -19.60
CA GLY A 747 13.44 -25.87 -19.18
C GLY A 747 14.10 -24.99 -18.12
N LYS A 748 14.73 -25.60 -17.11
CA LYS A 748 15.54 -24.89 -16.10
C LYS A 748 16.62 -24.04 -16.78
N PHE A 749 16.81 -22.80 -16.31
CA PHE A 749 17.89 -21.93 -16.76
C PHE A 749 19.24 -22.67 -16.68
N ASN A 750 20.00 -22.63 -17.77
CA ASN A 750 21.33 -23.22 -17.85
C ASN A 750 22.34 -22.12 -18.14
N LYS A 751 23.13 -21.79 -17.13
CA LYS A 751 24.12 -20.70 -17.14
C LYS A 751 25.11 -20.82 -18.30
N GLU A 752 25.73 -21.98 -18.48
CA GLU A 752 26.70 -22.20 -19.57
C GLU A 752 26.08 -22.03 -20.97
N LYS A 753 24.84 -22.50 -21.16
CA LYS A 753 24.15 -22.36 -22.45
C LYS A 753 23.75 -20.92 -22.73
N TYR A 754 23.38 -20.16 -21.69
CA TYR A 754 23.05 -18.75 -21.75
C TYR A 754 24.30 -17.89 -22.02
N GLU A 755 25.38 -18.11 -21.26
CA GLU A 755 26.69 -17.48 -21.47
C GLU A 755 27.25 -17.77 -22.85
N LYS A 756 27.13 -18.99 -23.36
CA LYS A 756 27.58 -19.34 -24.73
C LYS A 756 26.74 -18.67 -25.83
N LYS A 757 25.43 -18.50 -25.60
CA LYS A 757 24.51 -17.85 -26.55
C LYS A 757 24.71 -16.34 -26.61
N TYR A 758 24.95 -15.71 -25.46
CA TYR A 758 25.16 -14.27 -25.31
C TYR A 758 26.61 -13.89 -25.07
N ALA A 759 27.55 -14.78 -25.38
CA ALA A 759 29.00 -14.59 -25.20
C ALA A 759 29.46 -13.25 -25.76
N LYS A 760 28.86 -12.83 -26.86
CA LYS A 760 29.07 -11.54 -27.53
C LYS A 760 28.63 -10.32 -26.72
N ALA A 761 27.47 -10.36 -26.07
CA ALA A 761 27.01 -9.29 -25.18
C ALA A 761 27.88 -9.25 -23.92
N PHE A 762 28.27 -10.41 -23.38
CA PHE A 762 29.20 -10.49 -22.26
C PHE A 762 30.59 -10.00 -22.58
N GLU A 763 31.07 -10.26 -23.78
CA GLU A 763 32.34 -9.75 -24.27
C GLU A 763 32.32 -8.22 -24.38
N ILE A 764 31.20 -7.61 -24.81
CA ILE A 764 31.01 -6.15 -24.77
C ILE A 764 31.06 -5.63 -23.32
N LEU A 765 30.25 -6.19 -22.40
CA LEU A 765 30.18 -5.75 -21.00
C LEU A 765 31.53 -5.88 -20.27
N ASN A 766 32.25 -6.99 -20.46
CA ASN A 766 33.58 -7.19 -19.88
C ASN A 766 34.62 -6.24 -20.47
N THR A 767 34.51 -5.93 -21.76
CA THR A 767 35.38 -4.93 -22.40
C THR A 767 35.12 -3.54 -21.83
N LEU A 768 33.85 -3.16 -21.65
CA LEU A 768 33.45 -1.90 -21.02
C LEU A 768 33.97 -1.80 -19.58
N LYS A 769 33.88 -2.89 -18.79
CA LYS A 769 34.41 -2.98 -17.42
C LYS A 769 35.94 -2.81 -17.35
N SER A 770 36.66 -3.22 -18.39
CA SER A 770 38.13 -3.09 -18.46
C SER A 770 38.62 -1.69 -18.84
N ILE A 771 37.73 -0.83 -19.33
CA ILE A 771 38.03 0.56 -19.66
C ILE A 771 37.72 1.37 -18.40
N ASN A 772 38.75 1.59 -17.58
CA ASN A 772 38.68 2.18 -16.24
C ASN A 772 37.76 3.43 -16.18
N PRO A 773 36.69 3.47 -15.35
CA PRO A 773 35.75 4.61 -15.28
C PRO A 773 36.32 5.90 -14.67
N ASP A 774 37.50 5.84 -14.05
CA ASP A 774 38.00 6.81 -13.07
C ASP A 774 38.53 8.17 -13.61
N GLU A 775 38.33 8.53 -14.88
CA GLU A 775 38.82 9.83 -15.39
C GLU A 775 37.77 10.80 -15.95
N SER A 776 36.46 10.63 -15.70
CA SER A 776 35.49 11.63 -16.23
C SER A 776 34.26 12.01 -15.39
N GLY A 777 34.11 11.53 -14.14
CA GLY A 777 33.03 12.03 -13.27
C GLY A 777 31.62 11.68 -13.73
N ILE A 778 31.43 10.54 -14.40
CA ILE A 778 30.14 10.00 -14.80
C ILE A 778 29.75 8.90 -13.80
N GLU A 779 29.43 9.27 -12.55
CA GLU A 779 29.04 8.28 -11.53
C GLU A 779 27.52 7.98 -11.50
N CYS A 780 26.67 8.60 -12.33
CA CYS A 780 25.22 8.60 -12.06
C CYS A 780 24.33 8.47 -13.31
N SER A 781 24.63 7.54 -14.23
CA SER A 781 23.67 7.18 -15.29
C SER A 781 23.55 5.70 -15.63
N ALA A 782 24.55 4.87 -15.29
CA ALA A 782 24.47 3.42 -15.50
C ALA A 782 23.64 2.73 -14.41
N ALA A 783 23.84 3.09 -13.13
CA ALA A 783 23.11 2.53 -11.99
C ALA A 783 21.62 2.90 -12.01
N ASP A 784 21.28 4.19 -12.11
CA ASP A 784 19.89 4.67 -12.19
C ASP A 784 19.11 4.08 -13.39
N ARG A 785 19.82 3.74 -14.49
CA ARG A 785 19.21 3.17 -15.69
C ARG A 785 19.14 1.64 -15.60
N LEU A 786 20.06 0.99 -14.91
CA LEU A 786 19.95 -0.42 -14.52
C LEU A 786 18.75 -0.62 -13.59
N ASP A 787 18.60 0.24 -12.59
CA ASP A 787 17.43 0.27 -11.69
C ASP A 787 16.14 0.54 -12.47
N SER A 788 16.14 1.50 -13.39
CA SER A 788 14.98 1.78 -14.25
C SER A 788 14.64 0.63 -15.21
N ILE A 789 15.62 -0.09 -15.75
CA ILE A 789 15.40 -1.27 -16.61
C ILE A 789 14.89 -2.45 -15.78
N ILE A 790 15.41 -2.63 -14.56
CA ILE A 790 14.88 -3.61 -13.60
C ILE A 790 13.44 -3.28 -13.27
N GLU A 791 13.12 -2.02 -12.94
CA GLU A 791 11.76 -1.54 -12.65
C GLU A 791 10.81 -1.66 -13.86
N THR A 792 11.27 -1.38 -15.07
CA THR A 792 10.46 -1.50 -16.30
C THR A 792 10.17 -2.97 -16.61
N ARG A 793 11.13 -3.86 -16.39
CA ARG A 793 10.96 -5.31 -16.52
C ARG A 793 10.04 -5.87 -15.43
N GLU A 794 10.07 -5.30 -14.24
CA GLU A 794 9.10 -5.60 -13.17
C GLU A 794 7.67 -5.12 -13.51
N MET A 795 7.52 -4.06 -14.32
CA MET A 795 6.22 -3.54 -14.77
C MET A 795 5.65 -4.28 -16.00
N GLU A 796 6.44 -4.54 -17.05
CA GLU A 796 5.94 -5.21 -18.28
C GLU A 796 5.51 -6.67 -18.04
N LEU A 797 6.10 -7.34 -17.05
CA LEU A 797 5.74 -8.70 -16.64
C LEU A 797 4.48 -8.76 -15.76
N TYR A 798 3.99 -7.61 -15.29
CA TYR A 798 2.82 -7.49 -14.41
C TYR A 798 1.51 -7.26 -15.17
N ASP A 799 1.56 -6.62 -16.34
CA ASP A 799 0.35 -6.15 -17.04
C ASP A 799 -0.33 -7.20 -17.96
N ASP A 800 0.37 -8.25 -18.44
CA ASP A 800 -0.27 -9.37 -19.19
C ASP A 800 0.56 -10.69 -19.16
N PRO A 801 0.43 -11.54 -18.13
CA PRO A 801 1.15 -12.82 -18.04
C PRO A 801 0.78 -13.85 -19.13
N ALA A 802 -0.42 -13.71 -19.71
CA ALA A 802 -1.00 -14.69 -20.63
C ALA A 802 -0.47 -14.53 -22.06
N ALA A 803 -0.17 -13.29 -22.50
CA ALA A 803 0.43 -13.01 -23.81
C ALA A 803 1.81 -13.67 -24.01
N TYR A 804 2.50 -14.07 -22.94
CA TYR A 804 3.86 -14.61 -22.97
C TYR A 804 3.94 -16.14 -22.74
N GLY A 805 2.80 -16.85 -22.79
CA GLY A 805 2.76 -18.32 -22.85
C GLY A 805 2.89 -19.05 -21.51
N TYR A 806 2.55 -18.39 -20.39
CA TYR A 806 2.67 -18.94 -19.03
C TYR A 806 1.31 -19.15 -18.34
N ALA A 807 0.29 -19.58 -19.09
CA ALA A 807 -1.07 -19.80 -18.58
C ALA A 807 -1.24 -20.95 -17.55
N ASP A 808 -0.19 -21.74 -17.26
CA ASP A 808 -0.28 -22.93 -16.38
C ASP A 808 0.44 -22.75 -15.01
N PHE A 809 0.92 -21.55 -14.67
CA PHE A 809 1.79 -21.33 -13.49
C PHE A 809 1.27 -20.31 -12.47
N GLU A 810 -0.03 -19.97 -12.49
CA GLU A 810 -0.61 -18.91 -11.65
C GLU A 810 -0.66 -19.21 -10.14
N ASP A 811 -0.41 -20.45 -9.68
CA ASP A 811 -0.79 -20.84 -8.30
C ASP A 811 0.37 -21.07 -7.29
N LYS A 812 1.64 -20.78 -7.60
CA LYS A 812 2.74 -21.30 -6.73
C LYS A 812 3.93 -20.41 -6.39
N MET A 813 3.98 -19.13 -6.78
CA MET A 813 5.10 -18.26 -6.41
C MET A 813 4.64 -16.82 -6.14
N SER A 814 5.03 -16.17 -5.02
CA SER A 814 4.78 -14.71 -4.89
C SER A 814 5.74 -13.91 -5.76
N LYS A 815 5.44 -12.60 -5.89
CA LYS A 815 6.31 -11.58 -6.49
C LYS A 815 7.78 -11.72 -6.05
N ASP A 816 8.04 -11.94 -4.76
CA ASP A 816 9.42 -12.05 -4.24
C ASP A 816 10.08 -13.38 -4.62
N GLU A 817 9.31 -14.46 -4.71
CA GLU A 817 9.78 -15.77 -5.19
C GLU A 817 10.09 -15.71 -6.69
N TRP A 818 9.24 -15.00 -7.43
CA TRP A 818 9.33 -14.81 -8.87
C TRP A 818 10.51 -13.90 -9.25
N LEU A 819 10.73 -12.83 -8.49
CA LEU A 819 11.90 -11.97 -8.60
C LEU A 819 13.19 -12.66 -8.13
N ALA A 820 13.11 -13.51 -7.09
CA ALA A 820 14.25 -14.33 -6.63
C ALA A 820 14.56 -15.50 -7.59
N CYS A 821 13.60 -15.94 -8.39
CA CYS A 821 13.77 -16.96 -9.43
C CYS A 821 13.98 -16.36 -10.83
N ASP A 822 14.37 -15.09 -10.94
CA ASP A 822 14.90 -14.55 -12.19
C ASP A 822 16.42 -14.77 -12.23
N PRO A 823 16.92 -15.91 -12.74
CA PRO A 823 18.34 -16.19 -12.83
C PRO A 823 19.07 -15.21 -13.76
N VAL A 824 18.36 -14.34 -14.49
CA VAL A 824 18.94 -13.23 -15.24
C VAL A 824 19.19 -12.03 -14.32
N LYS A 825 18.33 -11.77 -13.32
CA LYS A 825 18.49 -10.70 -12.30
C LYS A 825 19.68 -10.98 -11.39
N GLU A 826 19.73 -12.13 -10.72
CA GLU A 826 20.85 -12.53 -9.85
C GLU A 826 22.19 -12.56 -10.62
N TYR A 827 22.14 -12.91 -11.90
CA TYR A 827 23.30 -12.90 -12.78
C TYR A 827 23.73 -11.48 -13.19
N LEU A 828 22.79 -10.58 -13.51
CA LEU A 828 23.09 -9.16 -13.80
C LEU A 828 23.60 -8.43 -12.53
N GLU A 829 23.02 -8.69 -11.37
CA GLU A 829 23.44 -8.16 -10.06
C GLU A 829 24.84 -8.66 -9.63
N SER A 830 25.31 -9.80 -10.18
CA SER A 830 26.66 -10.31 -9.94
C SER A 830 27.76 -9.52 -10.66
N PHE A 831 27.40 -8.64 -11.59
CA PHE A 831 28.34 -7.67 -12.16
C PHE A 831 28.44 -6.47 -11.21
N GLU A 832 29.50 -6.40 -10.41
CA GLU A 832 29.90 -5.15 -9.72
C GLU A 832 30.20 -4.08 -10.78
N PHE A 833 29.21 -3.24 -11.10
CA PHE A 833 29.29 -2.15 -12.08
C PHE A 833 29.67 -0.82 -11.44
#